data_AF-A0A2N2IGG3-F1
#
_entry.id   AF-A0A2N2IGG3-F1
#
_cell.length_a   1.000
_cell.length_b   1.000
_cell.length_c   1.000
_cell.angle_alpha   90.00
_cell.angle_beta   90.00
_cell.angle_gamma   90.00
#
_symmetry.space_group_name_H-M   'P 1'
#
loop_
_entity.id
_entity.type
_entity.pdbx_description
1 polymer ?
#
loop_
_entity_poly.entity_id
_entity_poly.type
_entity_poly.pdbx_seq_one_letter_code
_entity_poly.pdbx_strand_id
1 'polypeptide(L)'
;MHPLVVRGARQHNLKNVSCDIPRNQLVVITGPSGSGKSSLAFDTIYAEGQRRYVESLSAYARQFLEQLAKPDVDSIEGLSPAIAIEQRALGKNPRSTVGTVTEIADYLRLLFARAGTPHCPSCGKRIEAQTVQEIVDGILALPDGSRVVLLAPLCRGRRSDLQPDLERLRRDGFVRARIDGNVVDLSDEIRLDSHQPHDLDVVVDRIALREGIKGRVTDSVELSLELGEGRLLVDDTSGAEPAWRSERFACIDCNVSFPAIEPRMFSFNGPHGACPSCGGLGSRTRIDPRRVVPDDSVTLREGAVAAWGPRGSLALATEVAHAVRALKVDPDVPFRNLDEKDQKAILHGVPKTARRKVEYEGIVPRLEKRLSGTDEEPRGDDADLDEAGTSDDDLVRFAVTSACDACHGRRLRSEALAVRVGGKNIAEYGELSLGRLRSTLQELVGSSTPLSSRERAIADPLLRAVIARLGFLINVGLDYLSLDRATQSLSGGEGQRIRLATQIGAALVGVLYVLDEPSVGLHARDNAKLLEALRHLVRIGNSVIVVEHDRDTIAAADHVIDMGPAAGVHGGEIVAEGTPEQIQQIETSVTGPYLSGEKRIALPAKRCKPTKASLRVVGARAHNLNNVTAEFPIGLMTAVTGVSGSGKSTLVIDTLLQAVRADLYRASGQVGSCDRIEGLSHIDKVIAIDQAPIGRSPR
;
A
#
# COMPACT_ATOMS: atom_id res chain seq x y z
N MET A 1 -44.82 -1.66 -0.12
CA MET A 1 -43.89 -1.97 -1.24
C MET A 1 -44.05 -3.45 -1.56
N HIS A 2 -43.96 -3.84 -2.83
CA HIS A 2 -44.01 -5.26 -3.21
C HIS A 2 -42.73 -5.99 -2.77
N PRO A 3 -42.81 -7.23 -2.25
CA PRO A 3 -41.65 -8.03 -1.88
C PRO A 3 -40.81 -8.40 -3.12
N LEU A 4 -39.57 -8.85 -2.87
CA LEU A 4 -38.77 -9.57 -3.87
C LEU A 4 -39.31 -10.99 -3.94
N VAL A 5 -39.85 -11.37 -5.09
CA VAL A 5 -40.54 -12.64 -5.29
C VAL A 5 -39.66 -13.54 -6.15
N VAL A 6 -39.24 -14.69 -5.62
CA VAL A 6 -38.47 -15.71 -6.35
C VAL A 6 -39.38 -16.92 -6.56
N ARG A 7 -39.47 -17.41 -7.80
CA ARG A 7 -40.27 -18.59 -8.15
C ARG A 7 -39.44 -19.59 -8.95
N GLY A 8 -39.47 -20.84 -8.51
CA GLY A 8 -38.88 -21.98 -9.22
C GLY A 8 -37.36 -21.92 -9.40
N ALA A 9 -36.62 -21.48 -8.39
CA ALA A 9 -35.16 -21.49 -8.43
C ALA A 9 -34.60 -22.92 -8.37
N ARG A 10 -33.76 -23.28 -9.34
CA ARG A 10 -33.18 -24.62 -9.55
C ARG A 10 -31.66 -24.61 -9.72
N GLN A 11 -31.02 -23.47 -9.50
CA GLN A 11 -29.57 -23.33 -9.60
C GLN A 11 -28.85 -24.33 -8.67
N HIS A 12 -27.89 -25.07 -9.22
CA HIS A 12 -27.11 -26.11 -8.52
C HIS A 12 -27.98 -27.23 -7.90
N ASN A 13 -28.12 -27.24 -6.57
CA ASN A 13 -28.86 -28.26 -5.83
C ASN A 13 -30.25 -27.78 -5.38
N LEU A 14 -30.68 -26.57 -5.76
CA LEU A 14 -31.99 -26.05 -5.39
C LEU A 14 -33.12 -26.88 -6.03
N LYS A 15 -34.13 -27.22 -5.24
CA LYS A 15 -35.25 -28.09 -5.66
C LYS A 15 -36.50 -27.28 -5.98
N ASN A 16 -36.43 -26.46 -7.03
CA ASN A 16 -37.54 -25.64 -7.51
C ASN A 16 -38.10 -24.70 -6.42
N VAL A 17 -37.19 -24.03 -5.72
CA VAL A 17 -37.47 -23.23 -4.53
C VAL A 17 -38.20 -21.95 -4.89
N SER A 18 -39.20 -21.58 -4.08
CA SER A 18 -39.94 -20.33 -4.20
C SER A 18 -40.03 -19.64 -2.84
N CYS A 19 -39.76 -18.33 -2.78
CA CYS A 19 -39.83 -17.54 -1.56
C CYS A 19 -40.17 -16.07 -1.82
N ASP A 20 -40.65 -15.39 -0.77
CA ASP A 20 -41.02 -13.98 -0.79
C ASP A 20 -40.17 -13.21 0.21
N ILE A 21 -39.17 -12.49 -0.30
CA ILE A 21 -38.19 -11.76 0.50
C ILE A 21 -38.70 -10.34 0.73
N PRO A 22 -38.89 -9.90 1.99
CA PRO A 22 -39.32 -8.54 2.28
C PRO A 22 -38.25 -7.52 1.88
N ARG A 23 -38.70 -6.39 1.32
CA ARG A 23 -37.80 -5.28 0.92
C ARG A 23 -37.56 -4.32 2.08
N ASN A 24 -36.43 -3.63 2.02
CA ASN A 24 -35.95 -2.66 3.01
C ASN A 24 -35.86 -3.25 4.42
N GLN A 25 -35.41 -4.50 4.49
CA GLN A 25 -35.22 -5.26 5.71
C GLN A 25 -33.89 -5.99 5.66
N LEU A 26 -33.40 -6.37 6.83
CA LEU A 26 -32.27 -7.28 7.01
C LEU A 26 -32.79 -8.71 6.98
N VAL A 27 -32.49 -9.42 5.90
CA VAL A 27 -32.90 -10.81 5.68
C VAL A 27 -31.69 -11.72 5.82
N VAL A 28 -31.80 -12.78 6.63
CA VAL A 28 -30.72 -13.75 6.82
C VAL A 28 -31.09 -15.09 6.21
N ILE A 29 -30.23 -15.62 5.34
CA ILE A 29 -30.33 -16.97 4.80
C ILE A 29 -29.37 -17.86 5.58
N THR A 30 -29.90 -18.84 6.30
CA THR A 30 -29.14 -19.74 7.20
C THR A 30 -29.35 -21.21 6.84
N GLY A 31 -28.70 -22.12 7.57
CA GLY A 31 -28.79 -23.57 7.38
C GLY A 31 -27.43 -24.24 7.16
N PRO A 32 -27.35 -25.59 7.09
CA PRO A 32 -26.10 -26.34 7.03
C PRO A 32 -25.18 -25.96 5.86
N SER A 33 -23.86 -26.15 6.01
CA SER A 33 -22.93 -25.95 4.89
C SER A 33 -23.30 -26.86 3.71
N GLY A 34 -23.38 -26.29 2.50
CA GLY A 34 -23.85 -27.01 1.31
C GLY A 34 -25.36 -27.18 1.17
N SER A 35 -26.20 -26.57 2.01
CA SER A 35 -27.67 -26.66 1.90
C SER A 35 -28.29 -25.88 0.74
N GLY A 36 -27.50 -25.08 0.00
CA GLY A 36 -27.97 -24.27 -1.13
C GLY A 36 -28.14 -22.77 -0.86
N LYS A 37 -27.70 -22.28 0.31
CA LYS A 37 -27.78 -20.85 0.67
C LYS A 37 -27.13 -19.92 -0.36
N SER A 38 -25.87 -20.19 -0.71
CA SER A 38 -25.12 -19.39 -1.68
C SER A 38 -25.70 -19.56 -3.09
N SER A 39 -26.21 -20.75 -3.42
CA SER A 39 -26.92 -20.99 -4.69
C SER A 39 -28.14 -20.07 -4.84
N LEU A 40 -28.91 -19.88 -3.77
CA LEU A 40 -30.07 -18.99 -3.77
C LEU A 40 -29.64 -17.51 -3.73
N ALA A 41 -28.77 -17.13 -2.81
CA ALA A 41 -28.39 -15.74 -2.58
C ALA A 41 -27.53 -15.15 -3.71
N PHE A 42 -26.45 -15.86 -4.07
CA PHE A 42 -25.44 -15.37 -5.00
C PHE A 42 -25.69 -15.84 -6.43
N ASP A 43 -25.82 -17.14 -6.63
CA ASP A 43 -25.88 -17.72 -7.98
C ASP A 43 -27.26 -17.53 -8.64
N THR A 44 -28.29 -17.17 -7.85
CA THR A 44 -29.65 -16.87 -8.35
C THR A 44 -30.01 -15.39 -8.20
N ILE A 45 -30.23 -14.91 -6.97
CA ILE A 45 -30.78 -13.56 -6.72
C ILE A 45 -29.80 -12.46 -7.15
N TYR A 46 -28.56 -12.50 -6.65
CA TYR A 46 -27.54 -11.52 -7.01
C TYR A 46 -27.18 -11.59 -8.50
N ALA A 47 -26.94 -12.79 -9.03
CA ALA A 47 -26.60 -12.99 -10.43
C ALA A 47 -27.65 -12.38 -11.38
N GLU A 48 -28.94 -12.62 -11.10
CA GLU A 48 -30.03 -12.04 -11.89
C GLU A 48 -30.15 -10.52 -11.69
N GLY A 49 -29.91 -10.02 -10.49
CA GLY A 49 -29.97 -8.58 -10.18
C GLY A 49 -28.86 -7.79 -10.86
N GLN A 50 -27.65 -8.35 -10.87
CA GLN A 50 -26.52 -7.80 -11.60
C GLN A 50 -26.78 -7.85 -13.12
N ARG A 51 -27.22 -9.00 -13.64
CA ARG A 51 -27.49 -9.17 -15.08
C ARG A 51 -28.50 -8.13 -15.59
N ARG A 52 -29.66 -8.01 -14.94
CA ARG A 52 -30.71 -7.05 -15.35
C ARG A 52 -30.21 -5.61 -15.32
N TYR A 53 -29.38 -5.25 -14.34
CA TYR A 53 -28.80 -3.92 -14.27
C TYR A 53 -27.81 -3.66 -15.42
N VAL A 54 -26.86 -4.58 -15.68
CA VAL A 54 -25.85 -4.39 -16.73
C VAL A 54 -26.50 -4.43 -18.13
N GLU A 55 -27.58 -5.21 -18.33
CA GLU A 55 -28.38 -5.21 -19.56
C GLU A 55 -29.06 -3.87 -19.87
N SER A 56 -29.20 -3.00 -18.87
CA SER A 56 -29.76 -1.66 -19.02
C SER A 56 -28.70 -0.59 -19.38
N LEU A 57 -27.40 -0.89 -19.21
CA LEU A 57 -26.33 0.11 -19.38
C LEU A 57 -26.07 0.50 -20.82
N SER A 58 -26.00 -0.48 -21.74
CA SER A 58 -25.84 -0.21 -23.18
C SER A 58 -26.25 -1.39 -24.03
N ALA A 59 -26.60 -1.13 -25.29
CA ALA A 59 -26.87 -2.18 -26.27
C ALA A 59 -25.65 -3.10 -26.51
N TYR A 60 -24.44 -2.55 -26.42
CA TYR A 60 -23.19 -3.30 -26.52
C TYR A 60 -22.97 -4.22 -25.32
N ALA A 61 -23.18 -3.73 -24.09
CA ALA A 61 -23.06 -4.55 -22.88
C ALA A 61 -24.04 -5.74 -22.91
N ARG A 62 -25.24 -5.55 -23.46
CA ARG A 62 -26.22 -6.63 -23.63
C ARG A 62 -25.69 -7.78 -24.49
N GLN A 63 -24.99 -7.50 -25.58
CA GLN A 63 -24.38 -8.53 -26.45
C GLN A 63 -23.32 -9.37 -25.71
N PHE A 64 -22.55 -8.77 -24.80
CA PHE A 64 -21.57 -9.50 -23.97
C PHE A 64 -22.24 -10.35 -22.88
N LEU A 65 -23.34 -9.86 -22.30
CA LEU A 65 -24.07 -10.59 -21.25
C LEU A 65 -24.87 -11.76 -21.78
N GLU A 66 -25.33 -11.73 -23.03
CA GLU A 66 -26.01 -12.87 -23.67
C GLU A 66 -25.11 -14.13 -23.73
N GLN A 67 -23.79 -13.97 -23.60
CA GLN A 67 -22.84 -15.08 -23.49
C GLN A 67 -22.73 -15.66 -22.07
N LEU A 68 -23.24 -14.97 -21.04
CA LEU A 68 -23.26 -15.48 -19.67
C LEU A 68 -24.51 -16.34 -19.46
N ALA A 69 -24.32 -17.51 -18.84
CA ALA A 69 -25.42 -18.40 -18.50
C ALA A 69 -26.40 -17.70 -17.56
N LYS A 70 -27.68 -17.61 -17.95
CA LYS A 70 -28.75 -17.13 -17.09
C LYS A 70 -28.96 -18.11 -15.93
N PRO A 71 -29.18 -17.64 -14.69
CA PRO A 71 -29.55 -18.52 -13.58
C PRO A 71 -30.79 -19.36 -13.91
N ASP A 72 -30.82 -20.62 -13.46
CA ASP A 72 -31.99 -21.49 -13.64
C ASP A 72 -33.08 -21.12 -12.61
N VAL A 73 -34.02 -20.28 -13.04
CA VAL A 73 -35.16 -19.79 -12.26
C VAL A 73 -36.33 -19.48 -13.19
N ASP A 74 -37.58 -19.71 -12.74
CA ASP A 74 -38.76 -19.43 -13.56
C ASP A 74 -39.05 -17.93 -13.65
N SER A 75 -39.13 -17.26 -12.49
CA SER A 75 -39.29 -15.81 -12.44
C SER A 75 -38.72 -15.21 -11.18
N ILE A 76 -38.24 -13.97 -11.31
CA ILE A 76 -37.88 -13.10 -10.19
C ILE A 76 -38.52 -11.73 -10.42
N GLU A 77 -39.34 -11.27 -9.48
CA GLU A 77 -40.04 -9.98 -9.52
C GLU A 77 -39.61 -9.09 -8.34
N GLY A 78 -39.69 -7.76 -8.51
CA GLY A 78 -39.30 -6.82 -7.45
C GLY A 78 -37.79 -6.69 -7.21
N LEU A 79 -36.97 -7.24 -8.12
CA LEU A 79 -35.51 -7.23 -8.01
C LEU A 79 -34.93 -5.83 -8.21
N SER A 80 -34.06 -5.43 -7.29
CA SER A 80 -33.30 -4.17 -7.36
C SER A 80 -31.92 -4.43 -7.98
N PRO A 81 -31.21 -3.40 -8.47
CA PRO A 81 -29.78 -3.53 -8.77
C PRO A 81 -29.06 -4.15 -7.58
N ALA A 82 -28.31 -5.22 -7.81
CA ALA A 82 -27.72 -6.03 -6.76
C ALA A 82 -26.20 -5.83 -6.67
N ILE A 83 -25.68 -5.76 -5.44
CA ILE A 83 -24.25 -5.66 -5.14
C ILE A 83 -23.86 -6.77 -4.17
N ALA A 84 -22.93 -7.62 -4.59
CA ALA A 84 -22.38 -8.69 -3.76
C ALA A 84 -21.16 -8.22 -2.95
N ILE A 85 -21.12 -8.61 -1.69
CA ILE A 85 -19.98 -8.41 -0.78
C ILE A 85 -19.51 -9.79 -0.27
N GLU A 86 -18.78 -10.49 -1.14
CA GLU A 86 -18.19 -11.81 -0.87
C GLU A 86 -16.83 -11.72 -0.16
N GLN A 87 -16.39 -12.84 0.43
CA GLN A 87 -15.06 -13.02 1.02
C GLN A 87 -13.93 -13.18 -0.03
N ARG A 88 -14.07 -12.56 -1.21
CA ARG A 88 -12.99 -12.56 -2.20
C ARG A 88 -11.93 -11.55 -1.81
N ALA A 89 -10.68 -12.02 -1.77
CA ALA A 89 -9.52 -11.16 -1.57
C ALA A 89 -9.62 -9.92 -2.48
N LEU A 90 -9.40 -8.74 -1.90
CA LEU A 90 -9.19 -7.53 -2.69
C LEU A 90 -8.01 -7.79 -3.63
N GLY A 91 -8.13 -7.34 -4.89
CA GLY A 91 -7.26 -7.76 -5.99
C GLY A 91 -5.77 -7.81 -5.61
N LYS A 92 -5.06 -8.82 -6.13
CA LYS A 92 -3.65 -9.09 -5.81
C LYS A 92 -2.66 -8.11 -6.46
N ASN A 93 -3.08 -6.89 -6.80
CA ASN A 93 -2.16 -5.91 -7.39
C ASN A 93 -1.26 -5.33 -6.28
N PRO A 94 0.08 -5.44 -6.38
CA PRO A 94 1.01 -4.94 -5.34
C PRO A 94 0.93 -3.43 -5.13
N ARG A 95 0.40 -2.69 -6.12
CA ARG A 95 0.18 -1.25 -6.02
C ARG A 95 -1.13 -0.88 -5.30
N SER A 96 -2.04 -1.82 -5.07
CA SER A 96 -3.28 -1.52 -4.35
C SER A 96 -3.05 -1.45 -2.85
N THR A 97 -3.56 -0.41 -2.20
CA THR A 97 -3.56 -0.21 -0.74
C THR A 97 -4.98 0.01 -0.23
N VAL A 98 -5.15 0.00 1.09
CA VAL A 98 -6.42 0.38 1.73
C VAL A 98 -6.86 1.77 1.27
N GLY A 99 -5.93 2.73 1.18
CA GLY A 99 -6.20 4.09 0.74
C GLY A 99 -6.69 4.19 -0.71
N THR A 100 -6.15 3.36 -1.62
CA THR A 100 -6.61 3.36 -3.03
C THR A 100 -7.97 2.69 -3.19
N VAL A 101 -8.23 1.58 -2.48
CA VAL A 101 -9.51 0.84 -2.59
C VAL A 101 -10.68 1.63 -1.97
N THR A 102 -10.39 2.46 -0.97
CA THR A 102 -11.39 3.29 -0.28
C THR A 102 -11.54 4.68 -0.89
N GLU A 103 -10.76 4.98 -1.94
CA GLU A 103 -10.63 6.30 -2.58
C GLU A 103 -10.16 7.42 -1.63
N ILE A 104 -9.85 7.12 -0.36
CA ILE A 104 -9.37 8.11 0.60
C ILE A 104 -8.04 8.71 0.14
N ALA A 105 -7.18 7.91 -0.49
CA ALA A 105 -5.94 8.39 -1.08
C ALA A 105 -6.21 9.50 -2.10
N ASP A 106 -7.31 9.46 -2.85
CA ASP A 106 -7.62 10.40 -3.94
C ASP A 106 -7.98 11.77 -3.37
N TYR A 107 -8.77 11.79 -2.30
CA TYR A 107 -9.06 13.00 -1.54
C TYR A 107 -7.81 13.57 -0.87
N LEU A 108 -6.92 12.71 -0.33
CA LEU A 108 -5.65 13.17 0.21
C LEU A 108 -4.76 13.77 -0.88
N ARG A 109 -4.68 13.15 -2.07
CA ARG A 109 -3.94 13.71 -3.22
C ARG A 109 -4.46 15.09 -3.62
N LEU A 110 -5.78 15.28 -3.63
CA LEU A 110 -6.41 16.58 -3.87
C LEU A 110 -6.09 17.59 -2.76
N LEU A 111 -6.18 17.18 -1.49
CA LEU A 111 -5.86 18.01 -0.34
C LEU A 111 -4.42 18.53 -0.40
N PHE A 112 -3.47 17.63 -0.63
CA PHE A 112 -2.05 17.98 -0.74
C PHE A 112 -1.74 18.86 -1.94
N ALA A 113 -2.43 18.66 -3.06
CA ALA A 113 -2.24 19.51 -4.23
C ALA A 113 -2.79 20.93 -4.07
N ARG A 114 -3.82 21.10 -3.23
CA ARG A 114 -4.54 22.37 -3.11
C ARG A 114 -4.20 23.18 -1.86
N ALA A 115 -3.82 22.51 -0.76
CA ALA A 115 -3.51 23.12 0.52
C ALA A 115 -2.12 22.73 1.06
N GLY A 116 -1.33 21.98 0.29
CA GLY A 116 0.00 21.56 0.69
C GLY A 116 1.06 22.63 0.45
N THR A 117 1.91 22.87 1.45
CA THR A 117 3.08 23.74 1.34
C THR A 117 4.31 22.90 0.96
N PRO A 118 4.97 23.14 -0.19
CA PRO A 118 6.19 22.45 -0.56
C PRO A 118 7.38 22.96 0.25
N HIS A 119 8.31 22.06 0.57
CA HIS A 119 9.55 22.38 1.27
C HIS A 119 10.73 21.84 0.48
N CYS A 120 11.91 22.45 0.62
CA CYS A 120 13.13 21.91 0.04
C CYS A 120 13.50 20.57 0.74
N PRO A 121 13.73 19.48 0.00
CA PRO A 121 14.16 18.21 0.59
C PRO A 121 15.53 18.30 1.26
N SER A 122 16.38 19.25 0.84
CA SER A 122 17.74 19.41 1.34
C SER A 122 17.84 20.32 2.57
N CYS A 123 17.27 21.52 2.51
CA CYS A 123 17.37 22.51 3.61
C CYS A 123 16.08 22.68 4.43
N GLY A 124 14.97 22.08 4.02
CA GLY A 124 13.69 22.18 4.73
C GLY A 124 12.97 23.53 4.64
N LYS A 125 13.54 24.54 3.97
CA LYS A 125 12.91 25.84 3.75
C LYS A 125 11.66 25.71 2.90
N ARG A 126 10.65 26.56 3.14
CA ARG A 126 9.44 26.64 2.32
C ARG A 126 9.80 27.07 0.91
N ILE A 127 9.16 26.44 -0.07
CA ILE A 127 9.27 26.80 -1.48
C ILE A 127 7.96 27.49 -1.86
N GLU A 128 8.04 28.62 -2.54
CA GLU A 128 6.87 29.32 -3.04
C GLU A 128 7.08 29.63 -4.51
N ALA A 129 6.00 29.50 -5.29
CA ALA A 129 5.92 29.99 -6.65
C ALA A 129 4.95 31.17 -6.65
N GLN A 130 5.32 32.25 -7.31
CA GLN A 130 4.50 33.45 -7.42
C GLN A 130 4.29 33.77 -8.89
N THR A 131 3.07 34.12 -9.25
CA THR A 131 2.80 34.66 -10.59
C THR A 131 3.52 36.01 -10.75
N VAL A 132 3.82 36.40 -11.99
CA VAL A 132 4.35 37.73 -12.30
C VAL A 132 3.50 38.82 -11.64
N GLN A 133 2.18 38.68 -11.71
CA GLN A 133 1.24 39.63 -11.12
C GLN A 133 1.35 39.71 -9.59
N GLU A 134 1.49 38.57 -8.88
CA GLU A 134 1.69 38.55 -7.42
C GLU A 134 3.03 39.18 -7.01
N ILE A 135 4.09 38.97 -7.80
CA ILE A 135 5.39 39.61 -7.59
C ILE A 135 5.27 41.13 -7.75
N VAL A 136 4.63 41.57 -8.85
CA VAL A 136 4.40 43.00 -9.14
C VAL A 136 3.55 43.65 -8.04
N ASP A 137 2.44 43.03 -7.66
CA ASP A 137 1.56 43.54 -6.61
C ASP A 137 2.28 43.58 -5.25
N GLY A 138 3.15 42.60 -4.95
CA GLY A 138 4.00 42.59 -3.77
C GLY A 138 5.05 43.71 -3.75
N ILE A 139 5.61 44.08 -4.91
CA ILE A 139 6.53 45.22 -5.04
C ILE A 139 5.78 46.54 -4.90
N LEU A 140 4.61 46.67 -5.53
CA LEU A 140 3.78 47.88 -5.47
C LEU A 140 3.15 48.12 -4.08
N ALA A 141 3.10 47.10 -3.22
CA ALA A 141 2.65 47.23 -1.84
C ALA A 141 3.67 47.91 -0.91
N LEU A 142 4.91 48.13 -1.36
CA LEU A 142 5.92 48.87 -0.60
C LEU A 142 5.55 50.37 -0.51
N PRO A 143 6.04 51.10 0.52
CA PRO A 143 5.71 52.52 0.70
C PRO A 143 6.05 53.39 -0.51
N ASP A 144 5.21 54.39 -0.79
CA ASP A 144 5.42 55.34 -1.88
C ASP A 144 6.77 56.06 -1.72
N GLY A 145 7.51 56.19 -2.82
CA GLY A 145 8.86 56.73 -2.84
C GLY A 145 9.99 55.72 -2.54
N SER A 146 9.70 54.46 -2.19
CA SER A 146 10.74 53.44 -1.99
C SER A 146 11.52 53.17 -3.27
N ARG A 147 12.83 52.89 -3.16
CA ARG A 147 13.68 52.55 -4.31
C ARG A 147 13.91 51.06 -4.33
N VAL A 148 13.55 50.40 -5.43
CA VAL A 148 13.76 48.97 -5.61
C VAL A 148 14.73 48.73 -6.76
N VAL A 149 15.61 47.76 -6.59
CA VAL A 149 16.52 47.26 -7.63
C VAL A 149 16.10 45.83 -7.95
N LEU A 150 15.77 45.60 -9.21
CA LEU A 150 15.41 44.28 -9.73
C LEU A 150 16.65 43.63 -10.32
N LEU A 151 16.96 42.45 -9.81
CA LEU A 151 18.19 41.73 -10.11
C LEU A 151 17.83 40.35 -10.67
N ALA A 152 18.45 39.99 -11.79
CA ALA A 152 18.33 38.66 -12.37
C ALA A 152 19.56 37.82 -11.99
N PRO A 153 19.40 36.75 -11.19
CA PRO A 153 20.50 35.92 -10.73
C PRO A 153 20.93 34.94 -11.82
N LEU A 154 22.15 35.10 -12.33
CA LEU A 154 22.68 34.27 -13.42
C LEU A 154 23.44 33.05 -12.89
N CYS A 155 24.20 33.20 -11.81
CA CYS A 155 24.86 32.09 -11.16
C CYS A 155 25.08 32.30 -9.66
N ARG A 156 25.24 31.18 -8.95
CA ARG A 156 25.55 31.12 -7.52
C ARG A 156 26.72 30.18 -7.25
N GLY A 157 27.69 30.64 -6.46
CA GLY A 157 28.83 29.87 -5.96
C GLY A 157 29.67 29.20 -7.05
N ARG A 158 29.72 29.78 -8.26
CA ARG A 158 30.35 29.16 -9.43
C ARG A 158 31.88 29.32 -9.36
N ARG A 159 32.61 28.20 -9.43
CA ARG A 159 34.08 28.15 -9.44
C ARG A 159 34.61 27.97 -10.86
N SER A 160 34.39 28.97 -11.71
CA SER A 160 34.88 28.99 -13.08
C SER A 160 35.10 30.44 -13.53
N ASP A 161 35.78 30.61 -14.65
CA ASP A 161 35.88 31.93 -15.28
C ASP A 161 34.49 32.47 -15.66
N LEU A 162 34.17 33.67 -15.18
CA LEU A 162 32.91 34.38 -15.45
C LEU A 162 33.05 35.42 -16.57
N GLN A 163 34.24 35.59 -17.17
CA GLN A 163 34.44 36.52 -18.30
C GLN A 163 33.46 36.30 -19.47
N PRO A 164 33.17 35.07 -19.93
CA PRO A 164 32.23 34.86 -21.03
C PRO A 164 30.81 35.36 -20.71
N ASP A 165 30.39 35.22 -19.44
CA ASP A 165 29.09 35.69 -18.96
C ASP A 165 29.05 37.23 -18.91
N LEU A 166 30.12 37.88 -18.44
CA LEU A 166 30.24 39.34 -18.41
C LEU A 166 30.27 39.96 -19.82
N GLU A 167 30.99 39.34 -20.76
CA GLU A 167 31.02 39.75 -22.17
C GLU A 167 29.67 39.58 -22.87
N ARG A 168 28.92 38.53 -22.51
CA ARG A 168 27.54 38.35 -22.98
C ARG A 168 26.65 39.49 -22.49
N LEU A 169 26.68 39.80 -21.19
CA LEU A 169 25.90 40.90 -20.63
C LEU A 169 26.21 42.26 -21.25
N ARG A 170 27.49 42.53 -21.56
CA ARG A 170 27.91 43.73 -22.29
C ARG A 170 27.32 43.80 -23.70
N ARG A 171 27.34 42.67 -24.43
CA ARG A 171 26.76 42.57 -25.78
C ARG A 171 25.25 42.76 -25.77
N ASP A 172 24.59 42.24 -24.74
CA ASP A 172 23.14 42.35 -24.56
C ASP A 172 22.72 43.75 -24.05
N GLY A 173 23.67 44.65 -23.80
CA GLY A 173 23.43 46.06 -23.49
C GLY A 173 23.27 46.38 -22.00
N PHE A 174 23.56 45.44 -21.10
CA PHE A 174 23.52 45.70 -19.67
C PHE A 174 24.72 46.53 -19.23
N VAL A 175 24.48 47.50 -18.34
CA VAL A 175 25.51 48.43 -17.85
C VAL A 175 26.03 48.04 -16.47
N ARG A 176 25.23 47.35 -15.65
CA ARG A 176 25.62 47.03 -14.26
C ARG A 176 25.32 45.57 -13.91
N ALA A 177 26.20 45.02 -13.09
CA ALA A 177 26.02 43.71 -12.47
C ALA A 177 26.37 43.81 -10.98
N ARG A 178 25.88 42.89 -10.17
CA ARG A 178 26.28 42.71 -8.78
C ARG A 178 27.07 41.41 -8.68
N ILE A 179 28.33 41.51 -8.24
CA ILE A 179 29.25 40.39 -8.09
C ILE A 179 29.63 40.30 -6.62
N ASP A 180 29.39 39.15 -6.00
CA ASP A 180 29.66 38.89 -4.58
C ASP A 180 29.13 40.00 -3.63
N GLY A 181 27.93 40.51 -3.94
CA GLY A 181 27.27 41.57 -3.18
C GLY A 181 27.65 43.01 -3.59
N ASN A 182 28.68 43.22 -4.41
CA ASN A 182 29.12 44.54 -4.85
C ASN A 182 28.59 44.89 -6.24
N VAL A 183 27.94 46.05 -6.39
CA VAL A 183 27.49 46.53 -7.70
C VAL A 183 28.67 47.14 -8.47
N VAL A 184 28.96 46.57 -9.64
CA VAL A 184 30.05 46.98 -10.53
C VAL A 184 29.49 47.49 -11.86
N ASP A 185 30.20 48.43 -12.47
CA ASP A 185 29.93 48.85 -13.84
C ASP A 185 30.55 47.84 -14.81
N LEU A 186 29.74 47.33 -15.75
CA LEU A 186 30.21 46.39 -16.74
C LEU A 186 31.18 47.05 -17.72
N SER A 187 31.28 48.38 -17.82
CA SER A 187 32.33 49.02 -18.64
C SER A 187 33.75 48.85 -18.08
N ASP A 188 33.88 48.58 -16.78
CA ASP A 188 35.17 48.53 -16.10
C ASP A 188 35.89 47.19 -16.32
N GLU A 189 37.21 47.16 -16.14
CA GLU A 189 37.99 45.93 -16.23
C GLU A 189 37.79 45.08 -14.96
N ILE A 190 36.84 44.15 -15.02
CA ILE A 190 36.51 43.24 -13.91
C ILE A 190 37.43 42.00 -13.99
N ARG A 191 38.23 41.76 -12.94
CA ARG A 191 39.06 40.56 -12.81
C ARG A 191 38.60 39.74 -11.60
N LEU A 192 38.23 38.48 -11.82
CA LEU A 192 37.75 37.54 -10.80
C LEU A 192 38.68 36.33 -10.72
N ASP A 193 38.80 35.75 -9.53
CA ASP A 193 39.64 34.57 -9.29
C ASP A 193 38.84 33.30 -9.60
N SER A 194 39.19 32.60 -10.66
CA SER A 194 38.47 31.41 -11.13
C SER A 194 38.49 30.23 -10.12
N HIS A 195 39.35 30.26 -9.10
CA HIS A 195 39.41 29.25 -8.05
C HIS A 195 38.44 29.53 -6.87
N GLN A 196 37.89 30.75 -6.77
CA GLN A 196 36.94 31.12 -5.73
C GLN A 196 35.49 30.99 -6.22
N PRO A 197 34.54 30.65 -5.34
CA PRO A 197 33.13 30.64 -5.69
C PRO A 197 32.60 32.07 -5.82
N HIS A 198 32.03 32.41 -6.97
CA HIS A 198 31.47 33.73 -7.24
C HIS A 198 29.95 33.69 -7.49
N ASP A 199 29.25 34.75 -7.06
CA ASP A 199 27.84 35.03 -7.31
C ASP A 199 27.70 36.17 -8.32
N LEU A 200 26.86 36.01 -9.35
CA LEU A 200 26.63 37.02 -10.39
C LEU A 200 25.13 37.29 -10.55
N ASP A 201 24.74 38.55 -10.33
CA ASP A 201 23.41 39.09 -10.64
C ASP A 201 23.52 40.20 -11.68
N VAL A 202 22.67 40.21 -12.71
CA VAL A 202 22.55 41.38 -13.59
C VAL A 202 21.53 42.37 -13.01
N VAL A 203 21.85 43.67 -13.07
CA VAL A 203 20.93 44.72 -12.65
C VAL A 203 20.01 45.05 -13.82
N VAL A 204 18.74 44.67 -13.71
CA VAL A 204 17.75 44.81 -14.79
C VAL A 204 17.13 46.20 -14.78
N ASP A 205 16.59 46.63 -13.64
CA ASP A 205 16.06 48.00 -13.50
C ASP A 205 16.22 48.53 -12.07
N ARG A 206 16.20 49.85 -11.93
CA ARG A 206 16.21 50.60 -10.68
C ARG A 206 15.02 51.54 -10.68
N ILE A 207 14.00 51.20 -9.90
CA ILE A 207 12.70 51.84 -9.96
C ILE A 207 12.46 52.58 -8.64
N ALA A 208 12.03 53.84 -8.73
CA ALA A 208 11.46 54.56 -7.60
C ALA A 208 9.94 54.40 -7.64
N LEU A 209 9.35 53.84 -6.58
CA LEU A 209 7.92 53.57 -6.52
C LEU A 209 7.12 54.86 -6.46
N ARG A 210 6.15 55.01 -7.37
CA ARG A 210 5.24 56.16 -7.56
C ARG A 210 3.95 55.68 -8.20
N GLU A 211 2.86 56.45 -8.10
CA GLU A 211 1.64 56.14 -8.84
C GLU A 211 1.88 56.10 -10.37
N GLY A 212 1.27 55.12 -11.05
CA GLY A 212 1.29 54.99 -12.52
C GLY A 212 2.45 54.18 -13.13
N ILE A 213 3.38 53.65 -12.33
CA ILE A 213 4.55 52.90 -12.85
C ILE A 213 4.31 51.38 -13.04
N LYS A 214 3.07 50.90 -12.86
CA LYS A 214 2.75 49.45 -12.86
C LYS A 214 3.28 48.74 -14.11
N GLY A 215 3.09 49.31 -15.31
CA GLY A 215 3.58 48.72 -16.56
C GLY A 215 5.09 48.51 -16.57
N ARG A 216 5.87 49.52 -16.16
CA ARG A 216 7.34 49.43 -16.09
C ARG A 216 7.82 48.38 -15.10
N VAL A 217 7.16 48.25 -13.94
CA VAL A 217 7.48 47.21 -12.96
C VAL A 217 7.18 45.83 -13.53
N THR A 218 6.05 45.66 -14.22
CA THR A 218 5.70 44.40 -14.89
C THR A 218 6.75 44.02 -15.94
N ASP A 219 7.08 44.91 -16.88
CA ASP A 219 8.07 44.62 -17.94
C ASP A 219 9.44 44.25 -17.35
N SER A 220 9.85 44.93 -16.29
CA SER A 220 11.14 44.68 -15.63
C SER A 220 11.15 43.38 -14.83
N VAL A 221 10.03 43.00 -14.21
CA VAL A 221 9.88 41.72 -13.53
C VAL A 221 9.90 40.57 -14.54
N GLU A 222 9.19 40.70 -15.66
CA GLU A 222 9.19 39.70 -16.75
C GLU A 222 10.59 39.48 -17.30
N LEU A 223 11.31 40.56 -17.65
CA LEU A 223 12.69 40.48 -18.12
C LEU A 223 13.63 39.89 -17.07
N SER A 224 13.45 40.26 -15.79
CA SER A 224 14.28 39.72 -14.70
C SER A 224 14.08 38.22 -14.52
N LEU A 225 12.83 37.76 -14.59
CA LEU A 225 12.49 36.34 -14.51
C LEU A 225 13.01 35.58 -15.73
N GLU A 226 12.93 36.14 -16.94
CA GLU A 226 13.45 35.51 -18.15
C GLU A 226 14.97 35.28 -18.06
N LEU A 227 15.72 36.34 -17.71
CA LEU A 227 17.18 36.28 -17.56
C LEU A 227 17.62 35.38 -16.39
N GLY A 228 16.87 35.39 -15.29
CA GLY A 228 17.14 34.60 -14.09
C GLY A 228 16.55 33.19 -14.11
N GLU A 229 16.13 32.68 -15.27
CA GLU A 229 15.52 31.35 -15.47
C GLU A 229 14.31 31.06 -14.54
N GLY A 230 13.48 32.07 -14.36
CA GLY A 230 12.28 32.08 -13.51
C GLY A 230 12.54 32.56 -12.07
N ARG A 231 13.70 33.17 -11.80
CA ARG A 231 14.10 33.70 -10.47
C ARG A 231 14.45 35.17 -10.56
N LEU A 232 14.21 35.88 -9.47
CA LEU A 232 14.35 37.32 -9.35
C LEU A 232 14.79 37.65 -7.92
N LEU A 233 15.63 38.67 -7.79
CA LEU A 233 15.98 39.29 -6.52
C LEU A 233 15.47 40.73 -6.50
N VAL A 234 14.77 41.08 -5.42
CA VAL A 234 14.25 42.41 -5.18
C VAL A 234 15.01 43.01 -4.00
N ASP A 235 15.84 44.01 -4.28
CA ASP A 235 16.57 44.77 -3.26
C ASP A 235 15.83 46.11 -3.03
N ASP A 236 15.30 46.32 -1.83
CA ASP A 236 14.54 47.52 -1.46
C ASP A 236 15.43 48.68 -1.00
N THR A 237 16.76 48.53 -1.08
CA THR A 237 17.78 49.52 -0.69
C THR A 237 17.68 50.02 0.76
N SER A 238 16.90 49.32 1.61
CA SER A 238 16.70 49.65 3.02
C SER A 238 17.88 49.22 3.90
N GLY A 239 18.84 48.47 3.34
CA GLY A 239 19.93 47.83 4.06
C GLY A 239 19.64 46.40 4.53
N ALA A 240 18.43 45.88 4.27
CA ALA A 240 18.09 44.47 4.44
C ALA A 240 18.66 43.59 3.31
N GLU A 241 18.75 42.28 3.54
CA GLU A 241 19.12 41.34 2.48
C GLU A 241 18.07 41.33 1.35
N PRO A 242 18.48 41.25 0.08
CA PRO A 242 17.56 41.21 -1.06
C PRO A 242 16.58 40.04 -0.98
N ALA A 243 15.30 40.32 -1.23
CA ALA A 243 14.25 39.33 -1.16
C ALA A 243 14.16 38.52 -2.47
N TRP A 244 14.20 37.19 -2.34
CA TRP A 244 14.02 36.29 -3.47
C TRP A 244 12.55 36.18 -3.91
N ARG A 245 12.35 36.08 -5.22
CA ARG A 245 11.08 35.81 -5.90
C ARG A 245 11.29 34.77 -6.98
N SER A 246 10.32 33.90 -7.20
CA SER A 246 10.42 32.81 -8.18
C SER A 246 9.06 32.51 -8.79
N GLU A 247 9.01 32.37 -10.11
CA GLU A 247 7.82 31.91 -10.82
C GLU A 247 7.66 30.38 -10.74
N ARG A 248 8.76 29.68 -10.46
CA ARG A 248 8.79 28.22 -10.30
C ARG A 248 8.83 27.85 -8.82
N PHE A 249 8.33 26.67 -8.47
CA PHE A 249 8.56 26.11 -7.15
C PHE A 249 10.03 25.69 -7.02
N ALA A 250 10.92 26.61 -6.66
CA ALA A 250 12.34 26.33 -6.54
C ALA A 250 12.92 26.78 -5.19
N CYS A 251 13.82 25.96 -4.64
CA CYS A 251 14.70 26.37 -3.56
C CYS A 251 15.98 26.93 -4.13
N ILE A 252 16.25 28.19 -3.84
CA ILE A 252 17.42 28.90 -4.36
C ILE A 252 18.72 28.37 -3.76
N ASP A 253 18.79 28.21 -2.44
CA ASP A 253 20.03 27.83 -1.73
C ASP A 253 20.56 26.44 -2.12
N CYS A 254 19.67 25.54 -2.52
CA CYS A 254 19.99 24.15 -2.84
C CYS A 254 19.83 23.84 -4.33
N ASN A 255 19.47 24.84 -5.15
CA ASN A 255 19.17 24.72 -6.57
C ASN A 255 18.19 23.56 -6.90
N VAL A 256 17.19 23.35 -6.05
CA VAL A 256 16.16 22.31 -6.25
C VAL A 256 14.96 22.95 -6.93
N SER A 257 14.42 22.33 -7.97
CA SER A 257 13.21 22.79 -8.67
C SER A 257 12.15 21.68 -8.65
N PHE A 258 10.91 22.06 -8.35
CA PHE A 258 9.77 21.18 -8.29
C PHE A 258 8.91 21.36 -9.54
N PRO A 259 8.30 20.29 -10.07
CA PRO A 259 7.24 20.43 -11.05
C PRO A 259 5.99 21.05 -10.41
N ALA A 260 5.03 21.46 -11.22
CA ALA A 260 3.76 21.98 -10.74
C ALA A 260 3.09 21.01 -9.75
N ILE A 261 2.60 21.55 -8.63
CA ILE A 261 1.97 20.76 -7.58
C ILE A 261 0.57 20.39 -8.03
N GLU A 262 0.42 19.15 -8.49
CA GLU A 262 -0.82 18.60 -8.99
C GLU A 262 -1.14 17.27 -8.31
N PRO A 263 -2.41 16.82 -8.25
CA PRO A 263 -2.78 15.56 -7.59
C PRO A 263 -2.01 14.32 -8.09
N ARG A 264 -1.58 14.32 -9.35
CA ARG A 264 -0.78 13.23 -9.95
C ARG A 264 0.63 13.10 -9.35
N MET A 265 1.21 14.18 -8.81
CA MET A 265 2.49 14.15 -8.09
C MET A 265 2.43 13.26 -6.85
N PHE A 266 1.25 13.13 -6.25
CA PHE A 266 1.02 12.34 -5.05
C PHE A 266 0.54 10.91 -5.34
N SER A 267 0.57 10.49 -6.61
CA SER A 267 0.20 9.12 -7.01
C SER A 267 1.44 8.28 -7.29
N PHE A 268 1.63 7.21 -6.51
CA PHE A 268 2.68 6.21 -6.78
C PHE A 268 2.33 5.26 -7.94
N ASN A 269 1.13 5.35 -8.52
CA ASN A 269 0.73 4.52 -9.67
C ASN A 269 1.23 5.08 -11.01
N GLY A 270 1.53 6.39 -11.05
CA GLY A 270 2.00 7.09 -12.25
C GLY A 270 3.45 7.56 -12.12
N PRO A 271 4.15 7.78 -13.25
CA PRO A 271 5.57 8.14 -13.25
C PRO A 271 5.85 9.48 -12.56
N HIS A 272 4.88 10.40 -12.51
CA HIS A 272 5.03 11.73 -11.91
C HIS A 272 5.24 11.70 -10.40
N GLY A 273 4.59 10.77 -9.70
CA GLY A 273 4.69 10.65 -8.24
C GLY A 273 5.46 9.43 -7.76
N ALA A 274 5.55 8.37 -8.58
CA ALA A 274 6.24 7.14 -8.23
C ALA A 274 7.74 7.34 -7.99
N CYS A 275 8.24 6.72 -6.92
CA CYS A 275 9.68 6.60 -6.67
C CYS A 275 10.35 5.91 -7.87
N PRO A 276 11.39 6.53 -8.48
CA PRO A 276 12.02 6.00 -9.69
C PRO A 276 12.74 4.66 -9.43
N SER A 277 13.28 4.46 -8.23
CA SER A 277 14.06 3.25 -7.90
C SER A 277 13.23 1.97 -7.75
N CYS A 278 11.93 2.10 -7.43
CA CYS A 278 11.03 0.94 -7.27
C CYS A 278 9.78 1.03 -8.14
N GLY A 279 9.69 2.03 -9.04
CA GLY A 279 8.52 2.27 -9.88
C GLY A 279 7.22 2.43 -9.09
N GLY A 280 7.30 2.96 -7.86
CA GLY A 280 6.13 3.15 -6.98
C GLY A 280 5.63 1.91 -6.24
N LEU A 281 6.37 0.80 -6.24
CA LEU A 281 6.02 -0.40 -5.47
C LEU A 281 6.27 -0.23 -3.97
N GLY A 282 7.28 0.58 -3.60
CA GLY A 282 7.74 0.75 -2.22
C GLY A 282 8.61 -0.39 -1.71
N SER A 283 8.63 -1.54 -2.37
CA SER A 283 9.52 -2.65 -2.10
C SER A 283 10.43 -2.93 -3.30
N ARG A 284 11.55 -3.62 -3.04
CA ARG A 284 12.40 -4.20 -4.09
C ARG A 284 12.75 -5.62 -3.68
N THR A 285 12.68 -6.51 -4.65
CA THR A 285 13.21 -7.87 -4.51
C THR A 285 14.71 -7.83 -4.78
N ARG A 286 15.52 -8.35 -3.85
CA ARG A 286 16.98 -8.44 -3.96
C ARG A 286 17.44 -9.78 -3.45
N ILE A 287 18.66 -10.16 -3.80
CA ILE A 287 19.26 -11.39 -3.27
C ILE A 287 19.72 -11.13 -1.84
N ASP A 288 19.33 -11.99 -0.91
CA ASP A 288 19.76 -11.93 0.49
C ASP A 288 21.01 -12.81 0.67
N PRO A 289 22.18 -12.23 1.04
CA PRO A 289 23.38 -13.02 1.29
C PRO A 289 23.20 -14.12 2.33
N ARG A 290 22.30 -13.92 3.31
CA ARG A 290 22.00 -14.93 4.35
C ARG A 290 21.22 -16.13 3.81
N ARG A 291 20.50 -15.96 2.70
CA ARG A 291 19.83 -17.07 2.01
C ARG A 291 20.80 -17.81 1.09
N VAL A 292 21.78 -17.10 0.55
CA VAL A 292 22.86 -17.67 -0.25
C VAL A 292 23.79 -18.53 0.60
N VAL A 293 24.07 -18.10 1.83
CA VAL A 293 24.84 -18.86 2.84
C VAL A 293 23.96 -19.11 4.08
N PRO A 294 23.09 -20.14 4.05
CA PRO A 294 22.13 -20.40 5.12
C PRO A 294 22.77 -20.93 6.41
N ASP A 295 23.90 -21.65 6.29
CA ASP A 295 24.69 -22.15 7.42
C ASP A 295 26.16 -21.78 7.22
N ASP A 296 26.63 -20.81 7.99
CA ASP A 296 28.01 -20.31 7.92
C ASP A 296 29.02 -21.18 8.70
N SER A 297 28.55 -22.21 9.41
CA SER A 297 29.40 -23.15 10.15
C SER A 297 29.94 -24.29 9.28
N VAL A 298 29.46 -24.40 8.04
CA VAL A 298 29.82 -25.41 7.05
C VAL A 298 30.95 -24.88 6.14
N THR A 299 31.76 -25.78 5.58
CA THR A 299 32.87 -25.44 4.66
C THR A 299 32.38 -25.19 3.22
N LEU A 300 33.21 -24.58 2.37
CA LEU A 300 32.86 -24.36 0.95
C LEU A 300 32.62 -25.70 0.21
N ARG A 301 33.43 -26.74 0.48
CA ARG A 301 33.25 -28.07 -0.14
C ARG A 301 31.97 -28.78 0.28
N GLU A 302 31.53 -28.53 1.50
CA GLU A 302 30.33 -29.15 2.04
C GLU A 302 29.04 -28.42 1.64
N GLY A 303 29.17 -27.31 0.90
CA GLY A 303 28.04 -26.58 0.32
C GLY A 303 27.58 -25.39 1.14
N ALA A 304 28.49 -24.68 1.83
CA ALA A 304 28.14 -23.45 2.56
C ALA A 304 27.41 -22.42 1.68
N VAL A 305 27.82 -22.28 0.42
CA VAL A 305 27.13 -21.43 -0.57
C VAL A 305 26.09 -22.27 -1.30
N ALA A 306 24.83 -22.21 -0.84
CA ALA A 306 23.74 -23.03 -1.36
C ALA A 306 23.45 -22.79 -2.86
N ALA A 307 23.75 -21.58 -3.36
CA ALA A 307 23.58 -21.22 -4.76
C ALA A 307 24.58 -21.91 -5.71
N TRP A 308 25.68 -22.49 -5.20
CA TRP A 308 26.65 -23.22 -6.03
C TRP A 308 26.23 -24.65 -6.37
N GLY A 309 25.08 -25.10 -5.86
CA GLY A 309 24.51 -26.42 -6.14
C GLY A 309 24.54 -27.36 -4.94
N PRO A 310 23.85 -28.51 -5.04
CA PRO A 310 23.70 -29.44 -3.92
C PRO A 310 25.03 -30.08 -3.52
N ARG A 311 25.15 -30.49 -2.25
CA ARG A 311 26.35 -31.14 -1.71
C ARG A 311 26.73 -32.37 -2.53
N GLY A 312 28.00 -32.44 -2.93
CA GLY A 312 28.53 -33.54 -3.76
C GLY A 312 28.23 -33.42 -5.26
N SER A 313 27.61 -32.33 -5.72
CA SER A 313 27.38 -32.09 -7.14
C SER A 313 28.63 -31.59 -7.88
N LEU A 314 28.67 -31.83 -9.20
CA LEU A 314 29.72 -31.31 -10.07
C LEU A 314 29.70 -29.77 -10.11
N ALA A 315 28.51 -29.15 -10.10
CA ALA A 315 28.36 -27.70 -10.07
C ALA A 315 29.06 -27.07 -8.85
N LEU A 316 28.84 -27.64 -7.66
CA LEU A 316 29.49 -27.17 -6.43
C LEU A 316 31.01 -27.30 -6.52
N ALA A 317 31.50 -28.44 -7.00
CA ALA A 317 32.94 -28.68 -7.13
C ALA A 317 33.61 -27.68 -8.09
N THR A 318 32.95 -27.35 -9.20
CA THR A 318 33.44 -26.37 -10.19
C THR A 318 33.49 -24.96 -9.63
N GLU A 319 32.41 -24.49 -8.98
CA GLU A 319 32.36 -23.15 -8.39
C GLU A 319 33.35 -22.99 -7.23
N VAL A 320 33.50 -24.01 -6.38
CA VAL A 320 34.51 -24.03 -5.32
C VAL A 320 35.91 -23.96 -5.93
N ALA A 321 36.21 -24.74 -6.97
CA ALA A 321 37.51 -24.70 -7.64
C ALA A 321 37.80 -23.33 -8.27
N HIS A 322 36.77 -22.68 -8.83
CA HIS A 322 36.87 -21.34 -9.38
C HIS A 322 37.18 -20.29 -8.29
N ALA A 323 36.44 -20.31 -7.17
CA ALA A 323 36.67 -19.42 -6.03
C ALA A 323 38.08 -19.61 -5.44
N VAL A 324 38.53 -20.85 -5.26
CA VAL A 324 39.89 -21.16 -4.77
C VAL A 324 40.96 -20.63 -5.74
N ARG A 325 40.78 -20.81 -7.05
CA ARG A 325 41.74 -20.33 -8.06
C ARG A 325 41.83 -18.80 -8.10
N ALA A 326 40.69 -18.11 -8.04
CA ALA A 326 40.61 -16.65 -8.20
C ALA A 326 40.94 -15.90 -6.90
N LEU A 327 40.43 -16.38 -5.77
CA LEU A 327 40.52 -15.69 -4.47
C LEU A 327 41.60 -16.25 -3.55
N LYS A 328 42.12 -17.46 -3.83
CA LYS A 328 43.08 -18.19 -2.98
C LYS A 328 42.56 -18.50 -1.57
N VAL A 329 41.25 -18.69 -1.47
CA VAL A 329 40.57 -19.09 -0.23
C VAL A 329 40.80 -20.57 0.07
N ASP A 330 40.83 -20.94 1.35
CA ASP A 330 40.86 -22.34 1.78
C ASP A 330 39.44 -22.92 1.79
N PRO A 331 39.13 -23.94 0.96
CA PRO A 331 37.78 -24.47 0.84
C PRO A 331 37.35 -25.39 1.98
N ASP A 332 38.30 -25.79 2.86
CA ASP A 332 38.08 -26.74 3.96
C ASP A 332 37.86 -26.03 5.32
N VAL A 333 37.83 -24.69 5.31
CA VAL A 333 37.52 -23.85 6.48
C VAL A 333 36.02 -23.50 6.49
N PRO A 334 35.34 -23.55 7.65
CA PRO A 334 33.96 -23.07 7.80
C PRO A 334 33.80 -21.63 7.30
N PHE A 335 32.71 -21.31 6.60
CA PHE A 335 32.52 -20.00 5.97
C PHE A 335 32.70 -18.82 6.94
N ARG A 336 32.15 -18.93 8.16
CA ARG A 336 32.27 -17.92 9.23
C ARG A 336 33.71 -17.67 9.70
N ASN A 337 34.60 -18.65 9.52
CA ASN A 337 35.99 -18.60 9.94
C ASN A 337 36.91 -18.10 8.81
N LEU A 338 36.39 -17.88 7.60
CA LEU A 338 37.13 -17.21 6.52
C LEU A 338 37.34 -15.74 6.88
N ASP A 339 38.40 -15.13 6.35
CA ASP A 339 38.64 -13.69 6.49
C ASP A 339 37.45 -12.88 5.93
N GLU A 340 37.05 -11.79 6.59
CA GLU A 340 35.91 -10.96 6.14
C GLU A 340 36.05 -10.49 4.68
N LYS A 341 37.29 -10.24 4.24
CA LYS A 341 37.60 -9.84 2.87
C LYS A 341 37.22 -10.93 1.88
N ASP A 342 37.44 -12.18 2.23
CA ASP A 342 37.18 -13.35 1.38
C ASP A 342 35.70 -13.70 1.39
N GLN A 343 35.02 -13.59 2.54
CA GLN A 343 33.56 -13.70 2.62
C GLN A 343 32.89 -12.66 1.70
N LYS A 344 33.33 -11.39 1.78
CA LYS A 344 32.83 -10.30 0.91
C LYS A 344 33.16 -10.53 -0.55
N ALA A 345 34.35 -11.06 -0.86
CA ALA A 345 34.77 -11.37 -2.23
C ALA A 345 33.92 -12.48 -2.85
N ILE A 346 33.60 -13.55 -2.10
CA ILE A 346 32.73 -14.63 -2.56
C ILE A 346 31.31 -14.10 -2.83
N LEU A 347 30.76 -13.28 -1.92
CA LEU A 347 29.39 -12.77 -2.04
C LEU A 347 29.24 -11.68 -3.10
N HIS A 348 30.08 -10.64 -3.06
CA HIS A 348 29.91 -9.42 -3.86
C HIS A 348 30.97 -9.23 -4.96
N GLY A 349 31.97 -10.11 -5.01
CA GLY A 349 33.01 -10.06 -6.03
C GLY A 349 34.16 -9.13 -5.68
N VAL A 350 35.13 -9.07 -6.59
CA VAL A 350 36.29 -8.18 -6.49
C VAL A 350 36.50 -7.51 -7.84
N PRO A 351 36.40 -6.15 -7.91
CA PRO A 351 36.60 -5.44 -9.16
C PRO A 351 38.06 -5.45 -9.59
N LYS A 352 38.27 -5.39 -10.92
CA LYS A 352 39.59 -5.24 -11.52
C LYS A 352 40.18 -3.87 -11.13
N THR A 353 41.38 -3.87 -10.55
CA THR A 353 42.09 -2.62 -10.18
C THR A 353 43.50 -2.64 -10.76
N ALA A 354 44.16 -1.49 -10.84
CA ALA A 354 45.54 -1.39 -11.32
C ALA A 354 46.54 -2.32 -10.60
N ARG A 355 46.21 -2.78 -9.38
CA ARG A 355 47.02 -3.70 -8.56
C ARG A 355 46.57 -5.17 -8.60
N ARG A 356 45.36 -5.49 -9.09
CA ARG A 356 44.79 -6.85 -9.07
C ARG A 356 44.32 -7.26 -10.47
N LYS A 357 45.04 -8.20 -11.09
CA LYS A 357 44.85 -8.62 -12.49
C LYS A 357 43.63 -9.53 -12.71
N VAL A 358 43.14 -10.20 -11.67
CA VAL A 358 42.04 -11.17 -11.76
C VAL A 358 40.77 -10.53 -11.22
N GLU A 359 39.75 -10.49 -12.07
CA GLU A 359 38.38 -10.12 -11.73
C GLU A 359 37.63 -11.37 -11.27
N TYR A 360 36.82 -11.24 -10.22
CA TYR A 360 35.96 -12.31 -9.75
C TYR A 360 34.57 -11.72 -9.52
N GLU A 361 33.57 -12.24 -10.24
CA GLU A 361 32.18 -11.85 -10.04
C GLU A 361 31.61 -12.61 -8.83
N GLY A 362 31.03 -11.88 -7.89
CA GLY A 362 30.41 -12.48 -6.72
C GLY A 362 29.09 -13.15 -7.06
N ILE A 363 28.69 -14.11 -6.24
CA ILE A 363 27.43 -14.84 -6.44
C ILE A 363 26.19 -13.94 -6.32
N VAL A 364 26.20 -12.93 -5.45
CA VAL A 364 25.05 -12.01 -5.26
C VAL A 364 24.81 -11.17 -6.53
N PRO A 365 25.80 -10.43 -7.08
CA PRO A 365 25.61 -9.72 -8.36
C PRO A 365 25.17 -10.62 -9.51
N ARG A 366 25.72 -11.85 -9.63
CA ARG A 366 25.34 -12.81 -10.68
C ARG A 366 23.86 -13.20 -10.56
N LEU A 367 23.40 -13.51 -9.34
CA LEU A 367 21.99 -13.81 -9.08
C LEU A 367 21.08 -12.57 -9.23
N GLU A 368 21.57 -11.36 -8.92
CA GLU A 368 20.82 -10.11 -9.12
C GLU A 368 20.64 -9.77 -10.60
N LYS A 369 21.63 -9.99 -11.46
CA LYS A 369 21.53 -9.80 -12.92
C LYS A 369 20.50 -10.75 -13.55
N ARG A 370 20.52 -12.03 -13.12
CA ARG A 370 19.48 -13.02 -13.43
C ARG A 370 18.11 -12.54 -13.00
N LEU A 371 17.98 -12.08 -11.76
CA LEU A 371 16.72 -11.59 -11.20
C LEU A 371 16.16 -10.36 -11.94
N SER A 372 17.03 -9.47 -12.46
CA SER A 372 16.61 -8.31 -13.25
C SER A 372 16.37 -8.62 -14.73
N GLY A 373 16.63 -9.85 -15.19
CA GLY A 373 16.49 -10.24 -16.60
C GLY A 373 17.45 -9.48 -17.54
N THR A 374 18.56 -8.99 -17.00
CA THR A 374 19.59 -8.21 -17.74
C THR A 374 20.80 -9.06 -18.09
N ASP A 375 20.69 -10.39 -17.97
CA ASP A 375 21.73 -11.26 -18.49
C ASP A 375 21.76 -11.14 -20.02
N GLU A 376 22.91 -10.67 -20.52
CA GLU A 376 23.26 -10.90 -21.91
C GLU A 376 23.52 -12.40 -22.04
N GLU A 377 22.79 -13.08 -22.96
CA GLU A 377 23.09 -14.48 -23.31
C GLU A 377 24.60 -14.64 -23.52
N PRO A 378 25.25 -15.64 -22.92
CA PRO A 378 26.68 -15.83 -23.12
C PRO A 378 26.96 -16.11 -24.60
N ARG A 379 27.68 -15.18 -25.26
CA ARG A 379 28.25 -15.41 -26.59
C ARG A 379 29.53 -16.24 -26.45
N GLY A 380 29.45 -17.55 -26.68
CA GLY A 380 30.63 -18.41 -26.80
C GLY A 380 30.37 -19.90 -26.52
N ASP A 381 31.31 -20.75 -26.91
CA ASP A 381 31.32 -22.23 -26.94
C ASP A 381 31.13 -22.93 -25.56
N ASP A 382 30.63 -22.24 -24.54
CA ASP A 382 30.34 -22.77 -23.20
C ASP A 382 28.86 -23.22 -23.03
N ALA A 383 28.12 -23.36 -24.12
CA ALA A 383 26.71 -23.75 -24.13
C ALA A 383 26.44 -25.18 -23.60
N ASP A 384 27.47 -26.02 -23.48
CA ASP A 384 27.34 -27.42 -23.05
C ASP A 384 27.44 -27.61 -21.51
N LEU A 385 27.59 -26.54 -20.72
CA LEU A 385 27.69 -26.61 -19.25
C LEU A 385 26.44 -26.12 -18.49
N ASP A 386 25.44 -25.58 -19.19
CA ASP A 386 24.31 -24.88 -18.56
C ASP A 386 23.14 -25.77 -18.13
N GLU A 387 23.16 -27.09 -18.39
CA GLU A 387 22.09 -28.00 -17.93
C GLU A 387 22.06 -28.22 -16.40
N ALA A 388 23.06 -27.75 -15.65
CA ALA A 388 23.11 -27.84 -14.19
C ALA A 388 22.83 -26.51 -13.46
N GLY A 389 22.40 -25.48 -14.20
CA GLY A 389 22.12 -24.15 -13.67
C GLY A 389 20.76 -24.07 -12.97
N THR A 390 20.79 -23.78 -11.67
CA THR A 390 19.71 -23.28 -10.79
C THR A 390 18.48 -22.81 -11.58
N SER A 391 17.35 -23.54 -11.50
CA SER A 391 16.12 -23.22 -12.22
C SER A 391 15.58 -21.82 -11.83
N ASP A 392 14.73 -21.19 -12.64
CA ASP A 392 14.07 -19.92 -12.26
C ASP A 392 13.32 -20.02 -10.91
N ASP A 393 12.88 -21.23 -10.56
CA ASP A 393 12.21 -21.56 -9.30
C ASP A 393 13.18 -21.55 -8.09
N ASP A 394 14.49 -21.71 -8.33
CA ASP A 394 15.52 -21.64 -7.30
C ASP A 394 15.96 -20.20 -7.00
N LEU A 395 15.85 -19.25 -7.95
CA LEU A 395 16.19 -17.83 -7.72
C LEU A 395 15.33 -17.20 -6.62
N VAL A 396 14.05 -17.56 -6.57
CA VAL A 396 13.09 -17.11 -5.54
C VAL A 396 13.54 -17.54 -4.14
N ARG A 397 14.28 -18.64 -4.01
CA ARG A 397 14.78 -19.14 -2.72
C ARG A 397 15.80 -18.19 -2.10
N PHE A 398 16.63 -17.53 -2.92
CA PHE A 398 17.67 -16.61 -2.47
C PHE A 398 17.21 -15.15 -2.40
N ALA A 399 16.08 -14.84 -3.06
CA ALA A 399 15.53 -13.50 -3.11
C ALA A 399 14.71 -13.15 -1.86
N VAL A 400 14.87 -11.93 -1.34
CA VAL A 400 14.03 -11.32 -0.31
C VAL A 400 13.40 -10.05 -0.85
N THR A 401 12.13 -9.81 -0.50
CA THR A 401 11.48 -8.53 -0.77
C THR A 401 11.58 -7.65 0.46
N SER A 402 12.27 -6.51 0.35
CA SER A 402 12.43 -5.54 1.43
C SER A 402 11.94 -4.16 1.02
N ALA A 403 11.83 -3.25 1.99
CA ALA A 403 11.48 -1.85 1.71
C ALA A 403 12.53 -1.22 0.78
N CYS A 404 12.09 -0.38 -0.14
CA CYS A 404 12.97 0.32 -1.06
C CYS A 404 13.82 1.35 -0.31
N ASP A 405 15.15 1.27 -0.40
CA ASP A 405 16.06 2.21 0.28
C ASP A 405 15.87 3.68 -0.11
N ALA A 406 15.42 3.96 -1.34
CA ALA A 406 15.29 5.35 -1.83
C ALA A 406 14.05 6.07 -1.27
N CYS A 407 12.94 5.35 -1.09
CA CYS A 407 11.69 5.93 -0.56
C CYS A 407 11.32 5.37 0.82
N HIS A 408 12.12 4.47 1.38
CA HIS A 408 11.88 3.75 2.64
C HIS A 408 10.49 3.13 2.74
N GLY A 409 9.96 2.60 1.63
CA GLY A 409 8.61 2.02 1.59
C GLY A 409 7.47 2.98 1.21
N ARG A 410 7.73 4.30 1.17
CA ARG A 410 6.70 5.34 0.95
C ARG A 410 6.21 5.48 -0.49
N ARG A 411 6.81 4.75 -1.43
CA ARG A 411 6.39 4.64 -2.85
C ARG A 411 6.50 5.92 -3.68
N LEU A 412 6.68 7.08 -3.05
CA LEU A 412 6.66 8.39 -3.69
C LEU A 412 8.06 8.95 -3.90
N ARG A 413 8.17 9.94 -4.80
CA ARG A 413 9.38 10.75 -4.98
C ARG A 413 9.63 11.69 -3.80
N SER A 414 10.87 12.13 -3.64
CA SER A 414 11.28 13.07 -2.59
C SER A 414 10.54 14.40 -2.67
N GLU A 415 10.25 14.90 -3.88
CA GLU A 415 9.51 16.15 -4.09
C GLU A 415 8.08 16.06 -3.54
N ALA A 416 7.39 14.94 -3.83
CA ALA A 416 6.04 14.71 -3.31
C ALA A 416 6.03 14.57 -1.78
N LEU A 417 7.06 13.93 -1.20
CA LEU A 417 7.21 13.77 0.25
C LEU A 417 7.62 15.07 0.97
N ALA A 418 8.04 16.09 0.23
CA ALA A 418 8.42 17.38 0.79
C ALA A 418 7.24 18.36 0.88
N VAL A 419 6.10 18.05 0.25
CA VAL A 419 4.85 18.80 0.42
C VAL A 419 4.18 18.38 1.72
N ARG A 420 3.79 19.36 2.54
CA ARG A 420 3.21 19.15 3.87
C ARG A 420 1.88 19.87 4.05
N VAL A 421 0.95 19.22 4.72
CA VAL A 421 -0.30 19.80 5.24
C VAL A 421 -0.28 19.60 6.75
N GLY A 422 -0.52 20.64 7.55
CA GLY A 422 -0.49 20.52 9.01
C GLY A 422 0.84 19.99 9.57
N GLY A 423 1.95 20.25 8.87
CA GLY A 423 3.30 19.79 9.26
C GLY A 423 3.66 18.36 8.86
N LYS A 424 2.77 17.58 8.23
CA LYS A 424 3.01 16.20 7.79
C LYS A 424 2.87 16.04 6.28
N ASN A 425 3.66 15.14 5.69
CA ASN A 425 3.53 14.75 4.29
C ASN A 425 2.46 13.66 4.08
N ILE A 426 2.13 13.37 2.82
CA ILE A 426 1.04 12.45 2.50
C ILE A 426 1.31 11.00 2.96
N ALA A 427 2.56 10.54 2.89
CA ALA A 427 2.94 9.20 3.35
C ALA A 427 2.88 9.08 4.87
N GLU A 428 3.27 10.14 5.59
CA GLU A 428 3.14 10.17 7.05
C GLU A 428 1.68 10.08 7.51
N TYR A 429 0.72 10.62 6.76
CA TYR A 429 -0.70 10.38 7.02
C TYR A 429 -1.11 8.95 6.66
N GLY A 430 -0.57 8.38 5.58
CA GLY A 430 -0.84 7.03 5.13
C GLY A 430 -0.34 5.93 6.09
N GLU A 431 0.73 6.22 6.84
CA GLU A 431 1.35 5.36 7.85
C GLU A 431 0.56 5.30 9.19
N LEU A 432 -0.23 6.33 9.50
CA LEU A 432 -1.03 6.35 10.74
C LEU A 432 -2.13 5.28 10.73
N SER A 433 -2.46 4.76 11.91
CA SER A 433 -3.68 3.97 12.06
C SER A 433 -4.90 4.81 11.72
N LEU A 434 -5.95 4.21 11.15
CA LEU A 434 -7.14 4.94 10.70
C LEU A 434 -7.77 5.75 11.83
N GLY A 435 -7.80 5.20 13.05
CA GLY A 435 -8.26 5.91 14.25
C GLY A 435 -7.44 7.18 14.54
N ARG A 436 -6.11 7.06 14.52
CA ARG A 436 -5.20 8.19 14.77
C ARG A 436 -5.20 9.20 13.63
N LEU A 437 -5.29 8.73 12.39
CA LEU A 437 -5.44 9.58 11.22
C LEU A 437 -6.71 10.43 11.36
N ARG A 438 -7.85 9.82 11.71
CA ARG A 438 -9.11 10.54 11.89
C ARG A 438 -8.99 11.64 12.95
N SER A 439 -8.40 11.34 14.12
CA SER A 439 -8.22 12.34 15.18
C SER A 439 -7.30 13.49 14.74
N THR A 440 -6.18 13.17 14.08
CA THR A 440 -5.26 14.20 13.56
C THR A 440 -5.93 15.08 12.51
N LEU A 441 -6.75 14.54 11.61
CA LEU A 441 -7.48 15.36 10.64
C LEU A 441 -8.59 16.21 11.30
N GLN A 442 -9.23 15.72 12.37
CA GLN A 442 -10.21 16.49 13.13
C GLN A 442 -9.57 17.69 13.83
N GLU A 443 -8.35 17.55 14.34
CA GLU A 443 -7.58 18.67 14.91
C GLU A 443 -7.32 19.77 13.87
N LEU A 444 -7.07 19.41 12.61
CA LEU A 444 -6.87 20.38 11.51
C LEU A 444 -8.15 21.13 11.11
N VAL A 445 -9.32 20.53 11.34
CA VAL A 445 -10.63 21.18 11.12
C VAL A 445 -11.01 22.11 12.29
N GLY A 446 -10.45 21.84 13.47
CA GLY A 446 -10.73 22.54 14.72
C GLY A 446 -10.32 24.02 14.75
N SER A 447 -10.67 24.70 15.83
CA SER A 447 -10.42 26.14 16.01
C SER A 447 -8.92 26.48 16.14
N SER A 448 -8.10 25.55 16.63
CA SER A 448 -6.65 25.68 16.82
C SER A 448 -5.84 25.19 15.61
N THR A 449 -6.40 25.27 14.40
CA THR A 449 -5.77 24.78 13.18
C THR A 449 -4.51 25.56 12.80
N PRO A 450 -3.43 24.89 12.37
CA PRO A 450 -2.23 25.56 11.85
C PRO A 450 -2.42 26.10 10.42
N LEU A 451 -3.58 25.86 9.79
CA LEU A 451 -3.87 26.29 8.43
C LEU A 451 -4.27 27.77 8.40
N SER A 452 -3.78 28.50 7.41
CA SER A 452 -4.23 29.88 7.12
C SER A 452 -5.71 29.91 6.72
N SER A 453 -6.33 31.09 6.76
CA SER A 453 -7.73 31.27 6.35
C SER A 453 -8.01 30.81 4.92
N ARG A 454 -7.09 31.10 3.98
CA ARG A 454 -7.17 30.67 2.58
C ARG A 454 -7.02 29.16 2.44
N GLU A 455 -6.03 28.55 3.08
CA GLU A 455 -5.83 27.10 3.05
C GLU A 455 -7.03 26.36 3.66
N ARG A 456 -7.55 26.86 4.78
CA ARG A 456 -8.70 26.28 5.46
C ARG A 456 -9.95 26.29 4.59
N ALA A 457 -10.22 27.38 3.87
CA ALA A 457 -11.38 27.47 2.97
C ALA A 457 -11.38 26.37 1.90
N ILE A 458 -10.20 25.96 1.43
CA ILE A 458 -10.03 24.93 0.40
C ILE A 458 -9.96 23.53 1.03
N ALA A 459 -9.26 23.39 2.17
CA ALA A 459 -9.01 22.12 2.83
C ALA A 459 -10.23 21.56 3.57
N ASP A 460 -11.08 22.40 4.17
CA ASP A 460 -12.16 21.96 5.06
C ASP A 460 -13.15 20.96 4.40
N PRO A 461 -13.63 21.19 3.16
CA PRO A 461 -14.51 20.22 2.48
C PRO A 461 -13.82 18.87 2.24
N LEU A 462 -12.54 18.89 1.85
CA LEU A 462 -11.74 17.69 1.58
C LEU A 462 -11.45 16.91 2.87
N LEU A 463 -11.08 17.61 3.94
CA LEU A 463 -10.85 17.04 5.26
C LEU A 463 -12.10 16.36 5.80
N ARG A 464 -13.26 17.03 5.72
CA ARG A 464 -14.55 16.44 6.14
C ARG A 464 -14.91 15.20 5.33
N ALA A 465 -14.70 15.23 4.01
CA ALA A 465 -14.94 14.07 3.14
C ALA A 465 -14.06 12.87 3.49
N VAL A 466 -12.79 13.10 3.86
CA VAL A 466 -11.87 12.05 4.34
C VAL A 466 -12.28 11.53 5.71
N ILE A 467 -12.56 12.44 6.66
CA ILE A 467 -12.98 12.09 8.03
C ILE A 467 -14.25 11.22 8.02
N ALA A 468 -15.22 11.54 7.16
CA ALA A 468 -16.44 10.76 6.99
C ALA A 468 -16.13 9.32 6.52
N ARG A 469 -15.30 9.16 5.48
CA ARG A 469 -14.88 7.85 4.97
C ARG A 469 -14.09 7.02 5.97
N LEU A 470 -13.16 7.66 6.70
CA LEU A 470 -12.46 7.03 7.82
C LEU A 470 -13.44 6.58 8.91
N GLY A 471 -14.51 7.36 9.14
CA GLY A 471 -15.60 7.01 10.04
C GLY A 471 -16.26 5.69 9.69
N PHE A 472 -16.59 5.46 8.42
CA PHE A 472 -17.19 4.18 7.98
C PHE A 472 -16.24 3.00 8.20
N LEU A 473 -14.94 3.15 7.90
CA LEU A 473 -13.94 2.10 8.14
C LEU A 473 -13.77 1.78 9.63
N ILE A 474 -13.74 2.80 10.48
CA ILE A 474 -13.64 2.63 11.94
C ILE A 474 -14.90 1.97 12.49
N ASN A 475 -16.07 2.34 11.97
CA ASN A 475 -17.35 1.79 12.39
C ASN A 475 -17.45 0.28 12.09
N VAL A 476 -16.78 -0.23 11.06
CA VAL A 476 -16.70 -1.69 10.80
C VAL A 476 -15.51 -2.38 11.51
N GLY A 477 -14.83 -1.68 12.42
CA GLY A 477 -13.76 -2.25 13.25
C GLY A 477 -12.43 -2.43 12.51
N LEU A 478 -12.07 -1.48 11.64
CA LEU A 478 -10.77 -1.43 10.93
C LEU A 478 -9.88 -0.28 11.41
N ASP A 479 -10.11 0.21 12.63
CA ASP A 479 -9.40 1.35 13.22
C ASP A 479 -7.88 1.18 13.32
N TYR A 480 -7.43 -0.08 13.42
CA TYR A 480 -6.02 -0.47 13.53
C TYR A 480 -5.28 -0.53 12.18
N LEU A 481 -5.98 -0.49 11.05
CA LEU A 481 -5.35 -0.47 9.73
C LEU A 481 -4.69 0.88 9.44
N SER A 482 -3.82 0.92 8.43
CA SER A 482 -3.30 2.17 7.87
C SER A 482 -3.69 2.26 6.39
N LEU A 483 -3.67 3.45 5.80
CA LEU A 483 -4.03 3.62 4.39
C LEU A 483 -2.98 3.01 3.45
N ASP A 484 -1.71 2.95 3.87
CA ASP A 484 -0.62 2.38 3.07
C ASP A 484 -0.54 0.85 3.14
N ARG A 485 -1.35 0.21 3.98
CA ARG A 485 -1.38 -1.26 4.06
C ARG A 485 -1.78 -1.86 2.71
N ALA A 486 -0.93 -2.74 2.19
CA ALA A 486 -1.14 -3.40 0.90
C ALA A 486 -2.37 -4.32 0.95
N THR A 487 -3.18 -4.31 -0.10
CA THR A 487 -4.42 -5.12 -0.16
C THR A 487 -4.15 -6.62 -0.08
N GLN A 488 -3.01 -7.06 -0.61
CA GLN A 488 -2.55 -8.46 -0.56
C GLN A 488 -2.34 -8.98 0.87
N SER A 489 -2.04 -8.09 1.83
CA SER A 489 -1.80 -8.44 3.24
C SER A 489 -3.08 -8.48 4.07
N LEU A 490 -4.23 -8.22 3.47
CA LEU A 490 -5.52 -8.21 4.15
C LEU A 490 -6.11 -9.63 4.15
N SER A 491 -6.64 -10.02 5.30
CA SER A 491 -7.52 -11.18 5.41
C SER A 491 -8.81 -10.98 4.59
N GLY A 492 -9.48 -12.09 4.23
CA GLY A 492 -10.78 -12.05 3.55
C GLY A 492 -11.79 -11.17 4.28
N GLY A 493 -11.94 -11.33 5.61
CA GLY A 493 -12.83 -10.51 6.43
C GLY A 493 -12.42 -9.04 6.56
N GLU A 494 -11.13 -8.70 6.53
CA GLU A 494 -10.70 -7.28 6.43
C GLU A 494 -11.10 -6.69 5.07
N GLY A 495 -10.84 -7.42 3.98
CA GLY A 495 -11.20 -6.98 2.63
C GLY A 495 -12.70 -6.82 2.43
N GLN A 496 -13.49 -7.72 3.00
CA GLN A 496 -14.95 -7.66 2.99
C GLN A 496 -15.48 -6.43 3.74
N ARG A 497 -14.96 -6.17 4.95
CA ARG A 497 -15.35 -5.01 5.75
C ARG A 497 -14.95 -3.68 5.09
N ILE A 498 -13.81 -3.63 4.39
CA ILE A 498 -13.44 -2.47 3.56
C ILE A 498 -14.50 -2.24 2.48
N ARG A 499 -14.90 -3.28 1.73
CA ARG A 499 -15.95 -3.15 0.72
C ARG A 499 -17.26 -2.66 1.33
N LEU A 500 -17.67 -3.23 2.46
CA LEU A 500 -18.87 -2.80 3.18
C LEU A 500 -18.82 -1.30 3.55
N ALA A 501 -17.71 -0.84 4.13
CA ALA A 501 -17.53 0.56 4.46
C ALA A 501 -17.56 1.48 3.24
N THR A 502 -16.94 1.06 2.12
CA THR A 502 -17.00 1.80 0.85
C THR A 502 -18.44 1.90 0.32
N GLN A 503 -19.22 0.81 0.40
CA GLN A 503 -20.63 0.80 -0.02
C GLN A 503 -21.50 1.71 0.85
N ILE A 504 -21.29 1.71 2.16
CA ILE A 504 -21.97 2.65 3.07
C ILE A 504 -21.62 4.10 2.70
N GLY A 505 -20.34 4.37 2.39
CA GLY A 505 -19.89 5.70 2.00
C GLY A 505 -20.39 6.18 0.63
N ALA A 506 -20.77 5.27 -0.26
CA ALA A 506 -21.39 5.60 -1.54
C ALA A 506 -22.83 6.11 -1.41
N ALA A 507 -23.47 5.87 -0.26
CA ALA A 507 -24.82 6.34 0.07
C ALA A 507 -25.88 6.02 -1.00
N LEU A 508 -25.76 4.85 -1.64
CA LEU A 508 -26.74 4.38 -2.61
C LEU A 508 -28.06 4.02 -1.91
N VAL A 509 -29.18 4.24 -2.60
CA VAL A 509 -30.54 3.97 -2.11
C VAL A 509 -31.25 3.05 -3.10
N GLY A 510 -32.10 2.14 -2.62
CA GLY A 510 -32.86 1.22 -3.47
C GLY A 510 -32.01 0.10 -4.07
N VAL A 511 -30.85 -0.20 -3.47
CA VAL A 511 -29.96 -1.29 -3.86
C VAL A 511 -30.27 -2.55 -3.05
N LEU A 512 -30.06 -3.73 -3.65
CA LEU A 512 -30.04 -5.01 -2.97
C LEU A 512 -28.59 -5.40 -2.64
N TYR A 513 -28.22 -5.40 -1.37
CA TYR A 513 -26.91 -5.90 -0.92
C TYR A 513 -27.01 -7.38 -0.58
N VAL A 514 -26.10 -8.20 -1.10
CA VAL A 514 -26.00 -9.63 -0.79
C VAL A 514 -24.62 -9.91 -0.19
N LEU A 515 -24.57 -10.37 1.06
CA LEU A 515 -23.33 -10.56 1.84
C LEU A 515 -23.10 -12.02 2.21
N ASP A 516 -21.84 -12.46 2.13
CA ASP A 516 -21.43 -13.84 2.41
C ASP A 516 -20.66 -13.92 3.73
N GLU A 517 -21.29 -14.42 4.78
CA GLU A 517 -20.71 -14.62 6.12
C GLU A 517 -19.82 -13.44 6.60
N PRO A 518 -20.37 -12.22 6.72
CA PRO A 518 -19.60 -11.03 7.09
C PRO A 518 -19.00 -11.06 8.50
N SER A 519 -19.42 -11.99 9.36
CA SER A 519 -18.83 -12.21 10.69
C SER A 519 -17.49 -12.95 10.66
N VAL A 520 -17.08 -13.53 9.54
CA VAL A 520 -15.85 -14.33 9.45
C VAL A 520 -14.60 -13.50 9.72
N GLY A 521 -13.76 -14.03 10.63
CA GLY A 521 -12.54 -13.34 11.07
C GLY A 521 -12.79 -12.13 11.98
N LEU A 522 -14.05 -11.89 12.36
CA LEU A 522 -14.46 -10.87 13.32
C LEU A 522 -14.50 -11.46 14.73
N HIS A 523 -14.10 -10.66 15.71
CA HIS A 523 -14.24 -11.05 17.11
C HIS A 523 -15.68 -10.79 17.57
N ALA A 524 -16.25 -11.62 18.45
CA ALA A 524 -17.62 -11.48 18.93
C ALA A 524 -17.95 -10.06 19.44
N ARG A 525 -16.99 -9.42 20.14
CA ARG A 525 -17.08 -8.01 20.56
C ARG A 525 -17.41 -7.03 19.43
N ASP A 526 -16.83 -7.25 18.26
CA ASP A 526 -16.97 -6.34 17.12
C ASP A 526 -18.17 -6.72 16.22
N ASN A 527 -18.90 -7.80 16.53
CA ASN A 527 -20.09 -8.21 15.78
C ASN A 527 -21.22 -7.16 15.85
N ALA A 528 -21.40 -6.55 17.03
CA ALA A 528 -22.39 -5.47 17.21
C ALA A 528 -22.16 -4.28 16.25
N LYS A 529 -20.88 -3.98 15.95
CA LYS A 529 -20.50 -2.92 15.02
C LYS A 529 -20.87 -3.27 13.58
N LEU A 530 -20.66 -4.53 13.18
CA LEU A 530 -21.07 -5.03 11.88
C LEU A 530 -22.60 -4.96 11.73
N LEU A 531 -23.35 -5.42 12.72
CA LEU A 531 -24.82 -5.37 12.70
C LEU A 531 -25.36 -3.95 12.58
N GLU A 532 -24.77 -2.98 13.30
CA GLU A 532 -25.14 -1.57 13.15
C GLU A 532 -24.84 -1.03 11.75
N ALA A 533 -23.74 -1.46 11.13
CA ALA A 533 -23.42 -1.11 9.74
C ALA A 533 -24.42 -1.69 8.74
N LEU A 534 -24.85 -2.94 8.92
CA LEU A 534 -25.89 -3.56 8.10
C LEU A 534 -27.24 -2.86 8.26
N ARG A 535 -27.64 -2.55 9.50
CA ARG A 535 -28.86 -1.78 9.78
C ARG A 535 -28.79 -0.36 9.24
N HIS A 536 -27.60 0.24 9.17
CA HIS A 536 -27.43 1.54 8.52
C HIS A 536 -27.76 1.48 7.02
N LEU A 537 -27.30 0.45 6.30
CA LEU A 537 -27.68 0.25 4.90
C LEU A 537 -29.21 0.13 4.73
N VAL A 538 -29.86 -0.62 5.62
CA VAL A 538 -31.33 -0.74 5.63
C VAL A 538 -32.01 0.61 5.86
N ARG A 539 -31.57 1.39 6.86
CA ARG A 539 -32.14 2.72 7.18
C ARG A 539 -31.99 3.74 6.04
N ILE A 540 -30.96 3.62 5.20
CA ILE A 540 -30.78 4.46 4.00
C ILE A 540 -31.83 4.11 2.91
N GLY A 541 -32.53 2.97 3.02
CA GLY A 541 -33.55 2.53 2.08
C GLY A 541 -33.07 1.42 1.14
N ASN A 542 -32.14 0.59 1.60
CA ASN A 542 -31.66 -0.59 0.86
C ASN A 542 -32.24 -1.88 1.45
N SER A 543 -32.24 -2.95 0.66
CA SER A 543 -32.54 -4.31 1.13
C SER A 543 -31.23 -5.06 1.33
N VAL A 544 -31.10 -5.82 2.43
CA VAL A 544 -29.86 -6.50 2.78
C VAL A 544 -30.13 -7.98 2.99
N ILE A 545 -29.55 -8.83 2.16
CA ILE A 545 -29.57 -10.29 2.31
C ILE A 545 -28.18 -10.73 2.82
N VAL A 546 -28.15 -11.49 3.90
CA VAL A 546 -26.91 -12.00 4.50
C VAL A 546 -26.98 -13.52 4.58
N VAL A 547 -25.99 -14.21 4.02
CA VAL A 547 -25.78 -15.64 4.28
C VAL A 547 -24.97 -15.76 5.57
N GLU A 548 -25.54 -16.33 6.63
CA GLU A 548 -24.89 -16.38 7.95
C GLU A 548 -25.24 -17.61 8.78
N HIS A 549 -24.35 -17.88 9.74
CA HIS A 549 -24.43 -18.93 10.75
C HIS A 549 -24.30 -18.38 12.17
N ASP A 550 -23.88 -17.13 12.32
CA ASP A 550 -23.76 -16.46 13.60
C ASP A 550 -25.12 -16.24 14.27
N ARG A 551 -25.21 -16.64 15.54
CA ARG A 551 -26.45 -16.59 16.33
C ARG A 551 -26.97 -15.17 16.49
N ASP A 552 -26.08 -14.22 16.80
CA ASP A 552 -26.47 -12.83 17.07
C ASP A 552 -26.99 -12.16 15.79
N THR A 553 -26.40 -12.49 14.64
CA THR A 553 -26.83 -11.99 13.33
C THR A 553 -28.19 -12.56 12.92
N ILE A 554 -28.41 -13.87 13.10
CA ILE A 554 -29.70 -14.50 12.84
C ILE A 554 -30.78 -13.90 13.77
N ALA A 555 -30.47 -13.71 15.05
CA ALA A 555 -31.40 -13.14 16.02
C ALA A 555 -31.71 -11.65 15.75
N ALA A 556 -30.80 -10.91 15.12
CA ALA A 556 -30.98 -9.49 14.81
C ALA A 556 -31.70 -9.24 13.46
N ALA A 557 -31.97 -10.30 12.69
CA ALA A 557 -32.63 -10.24 11.38
C ALA A 557 -34.11 -9.87 11.51
N ASP A 558 -34.62 -9.17 10.50
CA ASP A 558 -36.06 -8.90 10.38
C ASP A 558 -36.80 -10.13 9.80
N HIS A 559 -36.11 -10.91 8.95
CA HIS A 559 -36.64 -12.11 8.31
C HIS A 559 -35.53 -13.15 8.11
N VAL A 560 -35.86 -14.43 8.25
CA VAL A 560 -34.92 -15.55 8.17
C VAL A 560 -35.47 -16.59 7.20
N ILE A 561 -34.59 -17.11 6.35
CA ILE A 561 -34.85 -18.24 5.45
C ILE A 561 -33.89 -19.37 5.85
N ASP A 562 -34.41 -20.47 6.36
CA ASP A 562 -33.63 -21.65 6.76
C ASP A 562 -33.59 -22.65 5.60
N MET A 563 -32.38 -22.89 5.08
CA MET A 563 -32.13 -23.81 3.97
C MET A 563 -31.71 -25.19 4.49
N GLY A 564 -32.32 -26.24 3.97
CA GLY A 564 -32.05 -27.60 4.45
C GLY A 564 -32.72 -28.68 3.59
N PRO A 565 -33.06 -29.83 4.18
CA PRO A 565 -32.76 -30.25 5.56
C PRO A 565 -31.29 -30.65 5.79
N ALA A 566 -30.52 -30.93 4.73
CA ALA A 566 -29.11 -31.33 4.82
C ALA A 566 -28.24 -30.67 3.73
N ALA A 567 -27.03 -31.19 3.51
CA ALA A 567 -26.09 -30.68 2.52
C ALA A 567 -26.22 -31.40 1.16
N GLY A 568 -25.79 -30.74 0.08
CA GLY A 568 -25.69 -31.32 -1.25
C GLY A 568 -27.05 -31.72 -1.82
N VAL A 569 -27.16 -32.94 -2.34
CA VAL A 569 -28.41 -33.49 -2.93
C VAL A 569 -29.56 -33.62 -1.92
N HIS A 570 -29.23 -33.66 -0.62
CA HIS A 570 -30.20 -33.72 0.48
C HIS A 570 -30.56 -32.33 1.03
N GLY A 571 -29.98 -31.27 0.47
CA GLY A 571 -30.37 -29.88 0.72
C GLY A 571 -31.27 -29.32 -0.37
N GLY A 572 -31.20 -28.01 -0.56
CA GLY A 572 -31.84 -27.32 -1.67
C GLY A 572 -33.31 -27.01 -1.47
N GLU A 573 -33.82 -27.12 -0.24
CA GLU A 573 -35.21 -26.81 0.13
C GLU A 573 -35.22 -25.70 1.19
N ILE A 574 -36.28 -24.87 1.19
CA ILE A 574 -36.56 -23.96 2.30
C ILE A 574 -37.36 -24.75 3.33
N VAL A 575 -36.76 -25.01 4.49
CA VAL A 575 -37.39 -25.81 5.55
C VAL A 575 -38.17 -24.97 6.55
N ALA A 576 -37.86 -23.68 6.65
CA ALA A 576 -38.57 -22.71 7.48
C ALA A 576 -38.33 -21.28 6.95
N GLU A 577 -39.32 -20.41 7.11
CA GLU A 577 -39.25 -18.99 6.73
C GLU A 577 -40.06 -18.15 7.72
N GLY A 578 -39.52 -17.00 8.15
CA GLY A 578 -40.20 -16.08 9.07
C GLY A 578 -39.25 -15.27 9.94
N THR A 579 -39.78 -14.64 10.98
CA THR A 579 -38.98 -13.94 12.01
C THR A 579 -38.11 -14.91 12.82
N PRO A 580 -36.99 -14.47 13.42
CA PRO A 580 -36.15 -15.34 14.25
C PRO A 580 -36.92 -16.05 15.39
N GLU A 581 -37.95 -15.42 15.95
CA GLU A 581 -38.84 -16.00 16.96
C GLU A 581 -39.73 -17.10 16.39
N GLN A 582 -40.23 -16.93 15.15
CA GLN A 582 -41.01 -17.95 14.45
C GLN A 582 -40.14 -19.16 14.08
N ILE A 583 -38.91 -18.93 13.59
CA ILE A 583 -37.97 -20.01 13.25
C ILE A 583 -37.70 -20.93 14.45
N GLN A 584 -37.61 -20.38 15.66
CA GLN A 584 -37.40 -21.16 16.88
C GLN A 584 -38.55 -22.13 17.21
N GLN A 585 -39.74 -21.88 16.68
CA GLN A 585 -40.96 -22.67 16.94
C GLN A 585 -41.24 -23.69 15.83
N ILE A 586 -40.58 -23.58 14.67
CA ILE A 586 -40.82 -24.45 13.52
C ILE A 586 -39.99 -25.73 13.66
N GLU A 587 -40.68 -26.87 13.82
CA GLU A 587 -40.05 -28.19 14.03
C GLU A 587 -39.21 -28.65 12.83
N THR A 588 -39.56 -28.25 11.61
CA THR A 588 -38.82 -28.59 10.38
C THR A 588 -37.51 -27.80 10.25
N SER A 589 -37.31 -26.74 11.03
CA SER A 589 -36.10 -25.94 10.98
C SER A 589 -34.91 -26.71 11.54
N VAL A 590 -33.80 -26.71 10.80
CA VAL A 590 -32.53 -27.28 11.26
C VAL A 590 -31.85 -26.33 12.25
N THR A 591 -32.06 -25.03 12.06
CA THR A 591 -31.44 -23.95 12.83
C THR A 591 -32.23 -23.60 14.10
N GLY A 592 -33.57 -23.68 14.06
CA GLY A 592 -34.48 -23.35 15.17
C GLY A 592 -34.11 -23.98 16.52
N PRO A 593 -33.84 -25.30 16.61
CA PRO A 593 -33.45 -25.96 17.86
C PRO A 593 -32.15 -25.41 18.47
N TYR A 594 -31.23 -24.89 17.65
CA TYR A 594 -29.99 -24.26 18.15
C TYR A 594 -30.22 -22.82 18.62
N LEU A 595 -31.13 -22.09 17.97
CA LEU A 595 -31.51 -20.74 18.39
C LEU A 595 -32.25 -20.74 19.73
N SER A 596 -33.19 -21.68 19.90
CA SER A 596 -33.99 -21.87 21.12
C SER A 596 -33.17 -22.42 22.29
N GLY A 597 -32.01 -23.04 22.00
CA GLY A 597 -31.13 -23.67 22.98
C GLY A 597 -31.51 -25.11 23.34
N GLU A 598 -32.51 -25.69 22.66
CA GLU A 598 -32.85 -27.11 22.75
C GLU A 598 -31.65 -27.99 22.35
N LYS A 599 -31.01 -27.67 21.22
CA LYS A 599 -29.74 -28.24 20.78
C LYS A 599 -28.60 -27.28 21.10
N ARG A 600 -27.48 -27.84 21.57
CA ARG A 600 -26.25 -27.09 21.87
C ARG A 600 -25.02 -27.95 21.65
N ILE A 601 -23.90 -27.31 21.35
CA ILE A 601 -22.60 -27.98 21.34
C ILE A 601 -22.20 -28.24 22.80
N ALA A 602 -22.16 -29.51 23.19
CA ALA A 602 -21.85 -29.89 24.57
C ALA A 602 -20.40 -29.55 24.92
N LEU A 603 -20.20 -28.91 26.08
CA LEU A 603 -18.87 -28.70 26.63
C LEU A 603 -18.33 -30.05 27.16
N PRO A 604 -17.04 -30.38 26.92
CA PRO A 604 -16.45 -31.60 27.46
C PRO A 604 -16.52 -31.62 28.99
N ALA A 605 -17.07 -32.70 29.55
CA ALA A 605 -17.20 -32.86 31.01
C ALA A 605 -15.83 -32.87 31.73
N LYS A 606 -14.77 -33.30 31.04
CA LYS A 606 -13.39 -33.28 31.53
C LYS A 606 -12.48 -32.73 30.43
N ARG A 607 -11.54 -31.85 30.79
CA ARG A 607 -10.49 -31.34 29.88
C ARG A 607 -9.26 -32.25 29.96
N CYS A 608 -8.61 -32.48 28.83
CA CYS A 608 -7.34 -33.20 28.76
C CYS A 608 -6.27 -32.45 29.57
N LYS A 609 -5.45 -33.18 30.33
CA LYS A 609 -4.32 -32.60 31.06
C LYS A 609 -3.15 -32.36 30.11
N PRO A 610 -2.41 -31.25 30.25
CA PRO A 610 -1.24 -30.99 29.43
C PRO A 610 -0.17 -32.08 29.64
N THR A 611 0.51 -32.44 28.56
CA THR A 611 1.73 -33.25 28.64
C THR A 611 2.89 -32.38 29.11
N LYS A 612 4.06 -32.98 29.39
CA LYS A 612 5.29 -32.22 29.66
C LYS A 612 5.92 -31.62 28.39
N ALA A 613 5.45 -32.01 27.21
CA ALA A 613 5.98 -31.55 25.94
C ALA A 613 5.22 -30.30 25.48
N SER A 614 5.96 -29.26 25.11
CA SER A 614 5.41 -28.02 24.59
C SER A 614 6.29 -27.43 23.51
N LEU A 615 5.67 -26.68 22.59
CA LEU A 615 6.38 -25.78 21.69
C LEU A 615 6.41 -24.40 22.32
N ARG A 616 7.56 -23.74 22.28
CA ARG A 616 7.67 -22.39 22.84
C ARG A 616 8.29 -21.44 21.83
N VAL A 617 7.59 -20.35 21.55
CA VAL A 617 8.10 -19.22 20.78
C VAL A 617 8.59 -18.18 21.78
N VAL A 618 9.87 -17.82 21.75
CA VAL A 618 10.48 -16.87 22.70
C VAL A 618 10.78 -15.55 21.99
N GLY A 619 10.31 -14.45 22.58
CA GLY A 619 10.63 -13.09 22.13
C GLY A 619 10.17 -12.76 20.70
N ALA A 620 8.98 -13.19 20.30
CA ALA A 620 8.42 -12.88 18.98
C ALA A 620 8.18 -11.38 18.78
N ARG A 621 8.72 -10.84 17.68
CA ARG A 621 8.75 -9.42 17.29
C ARG A 621 8.32 -9.18 15.84
N ALA A 622 7.81 -10.20 15.16
CA ALA A 622 7.27 -10.04 13.81
C ALA A 622 6.05 -9.11 13.79
N HIS A 623 5.97 -8.23 12.78
CA HIS A 623 4.90 -7.24 12.59
C HIS A 623 4.58 -6.45 13.87
N ASN A 624 3.41 -6.67 14.47
CA ASN A 624 2.94 -5.94 15.64
C ASN A 624 3.12 -6.71 16.96
N LEU A 625 3.86 -7.81 16.96
CA LEU A 625 4.20 -8.55 18.19
C LEU A 625 5.25 -7.78 19.00
N ASN A 626 4.98 -7.59 20.29
CA ASN A 626 5.84 -6.85 21.20
C ASN A 626 6.63 -7.80 22.13
N ASN A 627 7.68 -8.42 21.60
CA ASN A 627 8.55 -9.36 22.34
C ASN A 627 7.78 -10.48 23.06
N VAL A 628 6.81 -11.09 22.37
CA VAL A 628 5.87 -12.04 22.96
C VAL A 628 6.52 -13.41 23.14
N THR A 629 6.40 -13.99 24.34
CA THR A 629 6.75 -15.39 24.58
C THR A 629 5.48 -16.21 24.79
N ALA A 630 5.28 -17.23 23.96
CA ALA A 630 4.08 -18.07 23.98
C ALA A 630 4.46 -19.55 24.02
N GLU A 631 3.71 -20.32 24.80
CA GLU A 631 3.88 -21.76 24.95
C GLU A 631 2.62 -22.50 24.49
N PHE A 632 2.80 -23.52 23.66
CA PHE A 632 1.76 -24.33 23.05
C PHE A 632 1.92 -25.79 23.52
N PRO A 633 1.05 -26.28 24.42
CA PRO A 633 1.15 -27.64 24.93
C PRO A 633 0.81 -28.68 23.86
N ILE A 634 1.61 -29.74 23.77
CA ILE A 634 1.42 -30.81 22.80
C ILE A 634 0.40 -31.83 23.33
N GLY A 635 -0.43 -32.34 22.41
CA GLY A 635 -1.51 -33.29 22.72
C GLY A 635 -2.80 -32.64 23.21
N LEU A 636 -2.92 -31.31 23.14
CA LEU A 636 -4.12 -30.56 23.49
C LEU A 636 -4.69 -29.79 22.29
N MET A 637 -6.01 -29.60 22.29
CA MET A 637 -6.66 -28.64 21.39
C MET A 637 -6.40 -27.22 21.90
N THR A 638 -5.43 -26.55 21.28
CA THR A 638 -5.04 -25.17 21.64
C THR A 638 -5.73 -24.18 20.72
N ALA A 639 -6.54 -23.29 21.29
CA ALA A 639 -7.21 -22.22 20.56
C ALA A 639 -6.50 -20.88 20.82
N VAL A 640 -5.97 -20.25 19.75
CA VAL A 640 -5.38 -18.92 19.83
C VAL A 640 -6.47 -17.88 19.52
N THR A 641 -6.87 -17.14 20.55
CA THR A 641 -7.98 -16.18 20.48
C THR A 641 -7.50 -14.74 20.63
N GLY A 642 -8.37 -13.77 20.31
CA GLY A 642 -8.07 -12.34 20.36
C GLY A 642 -8.71 -11.55 19.23
N VAL A 643 -8.76 -10.24 19.38
CA VAL A 643 -9.39 -9.31 18.42
C VAL A 643 -8.70 -9.31 17.05
N SER A 644 -9.39 -8.84 16.00
CA SER A 644 -8.77 -8.69 14.67
C SER A 644 -7.56 -7.76 14.76
N GLY A 645 -6.46 -8.10 14.07
CA GLY A 645 -5.20 -7.36 14.16
C GLY A 645 -4.33 -7.62 15.39
N SER A 646 -4.72 -8.47 16.35
CA SER A 646 -3.91 -8.73 17.58
C SER A 646 -2.62 -9.53 17.36
N GLY A 647 -2.27 -9.90 16.13
CA GLY A 647 -1.06 -10.67 15.81
C GLY A 647 -1.21 -12.20 15.86
N LYS A 648 -2.44 -12.75 15.89
CA LYS A 648 -2.69 -14.21 15.92
C LYS A 648 -2.03 -14.94 14.75
N SER A 649 -2.31 -14.50 13.53
CA SER A 649 -1.74 -15.08 12.31
C SER A 649 -0.22 -14.90 12.28
N THR A 650 0.29 -13.76 12.71
CA THR A 650 1.72 -13.52 12.79
C THR A 650 2.43 -14.47 13.75
N LEU A 651 1.83 -14.73 14.92
CA LEU A 651 2.40 -15.66 15.89
C LEU A 651 2.35 -17.11 15.38
N VAL A 652 1.21 -17.55 14.86
CA VAL A 652 0.97 -18.96 14.52
C VAL A 652 1.43 -19.32 13.12
N ILE A 653 1.07 -18.53 12.11
CA ILE A 653 1.29 -18.82 10.69
C ILE A 653 2.65 -18.29 10.23
N ASP A 654 2.96 -17.03 10.53
CA ASP A 654 4.19 -16.39 10.01
C ASP A 654 5.43 -16.75 10.84
N THR A 655 5.25 -17.06 12.13
CA THR A 655 6.35 -17.40 13.04
C THR A 655 6.40 -18.91 13.30
N LEU A 656 5.45 -19.47 14.05
CA LEU A 656 5.52 -20.86 14.50
C LEU A 656 5.47 -21.87 13.35
N LEU A 657 4.49 -21.76 12.44
CA LEU A 657 4.33 -22.69 11.33
C LEU A 657 5.51 -22.61 10.35
N GLN A 658 6.02 -21.41 10.04
CA GLN A 658 7.20 -21.28 9.20
C GLN A 658 8.43 -21.92 9.85
N ALA A 659 8.61 -21.75 11.17
CA ALA A 659 9.72 -22.37 11.88
C ALA A 659 9.64 -23.89 11.86
N VAL A 660 8.46 -24.46 12.10
CA VAL A 660 8.26 -25.91 12.02
C VAL A 660 8.51 -26.44 10.60
N ARG A 661 8.08 -25.69 9.56
CA ARG A 661 8.37 -26.06 8.16
C ARG A 661 9.84 -25.95 7.79
N ALA A 662 10.53 -24.93 8.29
CA ALA A 662 11.96 -24.74 8.08
C ALA A 662 12.77 -25.88 8.72
N ASP A 663 12.41 -26.27 9.94
CA ASP A 663 13.07 -27.36 10.68
C ASP A 663 12.79 -28.74 10.05
N LEU A 664 11.52 -29.08 9.80
CA LEU A 664 11.14 -30.41 9.31
C LEU A 664 11.39 -30.64 7.82
N TYR A 665 11.17 -29.62 7.00
CA TYR A 665 11.17 -29.77 5.53
C TYR A 665 12.29 -29.00 4.84
N ARG A 666 13.17 -28.31 5.60
CA ARG A 666 14.19 -27.39 5.06
C ARG A 666 13.58 -26.37 4.10
N ALA A 667 12.33 -25.97 4.35
CA ALA A 667 11.63 -25.02 3.52
C ALA A 667 12.28 -23.63 3.65
N SER A 668 12.43 -22.91 2.54
CA SER A 668 13.03 -21.57 2.47
C SER A 668 12.10 -20.43 2.94
N GLY A 669 11.03 -20.76 3.69
CA GLY A 669 10.07 -19.78 4.22
C GLY A 669 10.69 -18.89 5.29
N GLN A 670 10.38 -17.60 5.28
CA GLN A 670 10.87 -16.67 6.30
C GLN A 670 10.13 -16.90 7.62
N VAL A 671 10.85 -17.30 8.65
CA VAL A 671 10.34 -17.32 10.02
C VAL A 671 10.21 -15.88 10.53
N GLY A 672 9.05 -15.53 11.08
CA GLY A 672 8.85 -14.26 11.77
C GLY A 672 9.92 -14.01 12.83
N SER A 673 10.36 -12.75 12.97
CA SER A 673 11.40 -12.37 13.94
C SER A 673 11.05 -12.86 15.35
N CYS A 674 11.93 -13.66 15.95
CA CYS A 674 11.87 -14.13 17.32
C CYS A 674 13.30 -14.41 17.83
N ASP A 675 13.47 -14.61 19.15
CA ASP A 675 14.78 -14.96 19.72
C ASP A 675 15.15 -16.41 19.41
N ARG A 676 14.21 -17.32 19.62
CA ARG A 676 14.35 -18.75 19.34
C ARG A 676 13.01 -19.46 19.48
N ILE A 677 12.94 -20.69 18.96
CA ILE A 677 11.78 -21.58 19.10
C ILE A 677 12.27 -22.90 19.71
N GLU A 678 11.63 -23.31 20.80
CA GLU A 678 12.00 -24.50 21.59
C GLU A 678 10.94 -25.60 21.39
N GLY A 679 11.35 -26.86 21.50
CA GLY A 679 10.44 -28.02 21.47
C GLY A 679 10.09 -28.58 20.08
N LEU A 680 10.73 -28.10 19.00
CA LEU A 680 10.48 -28.57 17.63
C LEU A 680 10.70 -30.07 17.46
N SER A 681 11.64 -30.65 18.22
CA SER A 681 11.93 -32.10 18.24
C SER A 681 10.77 -32.98 18.69
N HIS A 682 9.71 -32.40 19.28
CA HIS A 682 8.51 -33.13 19.67
C HIS A 682 7.50 -33.32 18.52
N ILE A 683 7.77 -32.77 17.33
CA ILE A 683 6.90 -32.84 16.16
C ILE A 683 7.66 -33.48 15.00
N ASP A 684 7.03 -34.42 14.31
CA ASP A 684 7.57 -35.09 13.12
C ASP A 684 6.89 -34.64 11.81
N LYS A 685 5.69 -34.07 11.91
CA LYS A 685 4.90 -33.60 10.78
C LYS A 685 4.03 -32.41 11.16
N VAL A 686 3.88 -31.46 10.23
CA VAL A 686 2.92 -30.35 10.36
C VAL A 686 1.94 -30.35 9.18
N ILE A 687 0.66 -30.19 9.51
CA ILE A 687 -0.41 -30.02 8.52
C ILE A 687 -1.04 -28.66 8.79
N ALA A 688 -1.05 -27.81 7.77
CA ALA A 688 -1.69 -26.51 7.82
C ALA A 688 -2.86 -26.50 6.83
N ILE A 689 -4.03 -26.11 7.33
CA ILE A 689 -5.25 -25.91 6.54
C ILE A 689 -5.62 -24.45 6.74
N ASP A 690 -5.68 -23.69 5.66
CA ASP A 690 -5.97 -22.26 5.67
C ASP A 690 -7.26 -21.95 4.88
N GLN A 691 -7.54 -20.65 4.73
CA GLN A 691 -8.71 -20.13 4.03
C GLN A 691 -8.46 -19.94 2.52
N ALA A 692 -7.34 -20.44 1.98
CA ALA A 692 -7.09 -20.30 0.55
C ALA A 692 -8.16 -21.09 -0.23
N PRO A 693 -8.71 -20.50 -1.32
CA PRO A 693 -9.70 -21.21 -2.12
C PRO A 693 -9.08 -22.47 -2.72
N ILE A 694 -9.84 -23.56 -2.71
CA ILE A 694 -9.46 -24.80 -3.38
C ILE A 694 -9.32 -24.48 -4.88
N GLY A 695 -8.19 -24.88 -5.48
CA GLY A 695 -7.94 -24.68 -6.91
C GLY A 695 -9.07 -25.27 -7.73
N ARG A 696 -9.80 -24.42 -8.46
CA ARG A 696 -10.80 -24.88 -9.44
C ARG A 696 -10.04 -25.29 -10.70
N SER A 697 -10.11 -26.57 -11.09
CA SER A 697 -9.68 -26.96 -12.42
C SER A 697 -10.58 -26.26 -13.44
N PRO A 698 -10.02 -25.62 -14.48
CA PRO A 698 -10.84 -25.12 -15.59
C PRO A 698 -11.52 -26.33 -16.20
N ARG A 699 -12.84 -26.41 -16.05
CA ARG A 699 -13.70 -27.35 -16.79
C ARG A 699 -14.32 -26.62 -17.96
#